data_AF-A0A5S4EKY7-F1
#
_entry.id   AF-A0A5S4EKY7-F1
#
_cell.length_a   1.000
_cell.length_b   1.000
_cell.length_c   1.000
_cell.angle_alpha   90.00
_cell.angle_beta   90.00
_cell.angle_gamma   90.00
#
_symmetry.space_group_name_H-M   'P 1'
#
loop_
_entity.id
_entity.type
_entity.pdbx_description
1 polymer ?
#
loop_
_entity_poly.entity_id
_entity_poly.type
_entity_poly.pdbx_seq_one_letter_code
_entity_poly.pdbx_strand_id
1 'polypeptide(L)'
;MAFTSGNDVNILQASDSSVVGAGAGNDKYILAANQLGAGQTITLSDAQGSNTLQLIGGLTITSSLVANNVAQLTLSNGAVVNINGANNFSYEIGGDPLTGVAGVVQNYSTFATTTLGAASVPPAGSAPVPGTPNTTINPTPASAYTLTASPTFVAEGSTATFTLTAATAPTTDQVFHLTFAGDTNSGTVTAATAADLTSVPTTVTLLAGQTTTTFSVQPTINDGNESLEGFKFNVLDPSGAPVGTGTPVVMISNVPDADTTKPVVAPAQSFSNPENQAAGFTLGTVAATDNVGLNSFAIATGNDNNYFAINNLGQITLTAAGASLTAASNDFETLPNAFSLGVTATDAAGNTSDPVNVTLNVTNVDDTPPTFDTATRSATSITLTFNENLDSASVPSPADFVVKKGTTSIAVTSVGLVAGGGKTVTLSLATALADADAVSVVYTKPGINPLQDAAGNDVLNFTVSSVTKDVTPPTVAAQTFSYQEGAPTTTSSVVATVVAGGGDVASFAITTGNGNGFFAINNSGQITLTTVGLASTAASNDFETTPNTFALGVTATDNAGNVSTAGTITLNVTDNPADNLAAPIIASLTTGADPAAGVVLGSNNDDIISGLVSAAAGETTFSSADFINTGDNGSAGDTLNIELRGASYTGGATIQNVENLKVTTGTAQNFNSNGMTSVNKIINNASAAALTVQNMHAGMLNFELNNIAGGVSAGVYQYAAGQLTGSQVAKVVLTGPVGATGANSAFTIGPVVAVANSLAEIDFEAKSGAGFVTLTTDAVQTSLKTIQVTGTNAFTLALAADQVATTATTINAGGNSGGFTLTGLGAAAHTVTGGSGSDLFAFGANLGATDAITGGDGTDTLSANGAQLAAVTAAVKPTVTTVETLMIADDVGAVATTVDASLFGGSVSNARVADQGAAGVAAITFNGLKAAASGSSNNIRLDGDVGATGGTLTFNILNAQDAGTANAVTLDLRGGATTATSAVVLNGVETLTVDTTNGTGAKTFNITDAALQSLTVMGGQNVTINGANLGAGVTTINATGMTGAAALTATLNPAATSGAAVTTAGGADVIVGSQLNDTISTAGGADDITGLGGADKLNGGTGNDTFRYTAANQTGVATFGTGSTSTATLDVLTVNAGDQISLAGAMTTAANYDFLGTLQVAGNLSNTTTTTTVQRVLGVYDATAGTFTVGVTGANAVMLNWANNDDTSSDESIILVGVNDVTSVTDGVLTV
;
A
#
# COMPACT_ATOMS: atom_id res chain seq x y z
N MET A 1 -8.59 31.66 54.46
CA MET A 1 -7.35 30.91 54.16
C MET A 1 -7.35 29.65 55.02
N ALA A 2 -6.90 28.51 54.51
CA ALA A 2 -6.83 27.28 55.31
C ALA A 2 -5.52 27.30 56.10
N PHE A 3 -5.60 27.30 57.44
CA PHE A 3 -4.44 27.16 58.32
C PHE A 3 -3.79 25.78 58.13
N THR A 4 -2.46 25.74 58.22
CA THR A 4 -1.68 24.51 58.06
C THR A 4 -1.26 23.96 59.43
N SER A 5 -0.62 22.79 59.46
CA SER A 5 0.02 22.27 60.68
C SER A 5 1.47 22.74 60.84
N GLY A 6 1.85 23.86 60.20
CA GLY A 6 3.17 24.48 60.26
C GLY A 6 3.11 25.86 60.93
N ASN A 7 4.23 26.60 60.95
CA ASN A 7 4.25 27.98 61.48
C ASN A 7 3.62 28.94 60.47
N ASP A 8 2.43 29.44 60.78
CA ASP A 8 1.67 30.33 59.92
C ASP A 8 1.82 31.82 60.35
N VAL A 9 1.81 32.73 59.38
CA VAL A 9 1.74 34.19 59.62
C VAL A 9 0.42 34.70 59.09
N ASN A 10 -0.40 35.25 59.97
CA ASN A 10 -1.75 35.70 59.64
C ASN A 10 -1.96 37.19 59.97
N ILE A 11 -2.30 37.99 58.95
CA ILE A 11 -2.72 39.37 59.14
C ILE A 11 -4.23 39.35 59.38
N LEU A 12 -4.70 39.88 60.51
CA LEU A 12 -6.13 39.84 60.84
C LEU A 12 -6.93 40.81 59.97
N GLN A 13 -7.99 40.33 59.31
CA GLN A 13 -8.74 41.06 58.27
C GLN A 13 -10.26 41.06 58.49
N ALA A 14 -10.96 41.98 57.83
CA ALA A 14 -12.42 42.11 57.89
C ALA A 14 -13.19 40.86 57.42
N SER A 15 -12.58 40.00 56.59
CA SER A 15 -13.17 38.75 56.12
C SER A 15 -13.00 37.56 57.07
N ASP A 16 -12.24 37.71 58.16
CA ASP A 16 -11.96 36.61 59.06
C ASP A 16 -13.18 36.18 59.87
N SER A 17 -13.25 34.88 60.17
CA SER A 17 -14.27 34.31 61.04
C SER A 17 -14.19 34.88 62.46
N SER A 18 -15.29 34.85 63.20
CA SER A 18 -15.37 35.40 64.56
C SER A 18 -14.40 34.74 65.57
N VAL A 19 -13.85 33.57 65.22
CA VAL A 19 -12.78 32.87 65.95
C VAL A 19 -11.66 32.54 64.96
N VAL A 20 -10.41 32.80 65.35
CA VAL A 20 -9.19 32.57 64.57
C VAL A 20 -8.18 31.82 65.44
N GLY A 21 -7.64 30.71 64.93
CA GLY A 21 -6.61 29.90 65.59
C GLY A 21 -6.11 28.83 64.62
N ALA A 22 -4.80 28.71 64.44
CA ALA A 22 -4.16 28.01 63.32
C ALA A 22 -3.86 26.52 63.62
N GLY A 23 -3.86 26.10 64.88
CA GLY A 23 -3.69 24.69 65.23
C GLY A 23 -2.27 24.42 65.71
N ALA A 24 -1.60 23.37 65.24
CA ALA A 24 -0.25 23.04 65.71
C ALA A 24 0.81 23.83 64.89
N GLY A 25 1.54 24.75 65.54
CA GLY A 25 2.54 25.61 64.91
C GLY A 25 2.96 26.75 65.86
N ASN A 26 4.08 27.43 65.63
CA ASN A 26 4.41 28.69 66.32
C ASN A 26 3.92 29.86 65.46
N ASP A 27 2.67 30.26 65.69
CA ASP A 27 1.95 31.12 64.75
C ASP A 27 2.02 32.60 65.11
N LYS A 28 2.08 33.46 64.09
CA LYS A 28 2.20 34.92 64.26
C LYS A 28 0.98 35.64 63.70
N TYR A 29 0.25 36.32 64.57
CA TYR A 29 -0.93 37.10 64.25
C TYR A 29 -0.56 38.59 64.20
N ILE A 30 -0.87 39.28 63.11
CA ILE A 30 -0.51 40.68 62.90
C ILE A 30 -1.77 41.54 62.98
N LEU A 31 -1.76 42.48 63.91
CA LEU A 31 -2.82 43.46 64.12
C LEU A 31 -2.37 44.85 63.68
N ALA A 32 -3.06 45.38 62.68
CA ALA A 32 -2.79 46.70 62.09
C ALA A 32 -4.05 47.58 62.09
N ALA A 33 -3.85 48.90 62.04
CA ALA A 33 -4.94 49.85 61.96
C ALA A 33 -5.70 49.68 60.63
N ASN A 34 -7.04 49.64 60.70
CA ASN A 34 -7.97 49.57 59.56
C ASN A 34 -8.06 48.24 58.79
N GLN A 35 -7.43 47.16 59.26
CA GLN A 35 -7.58 45.85 58.60
C GLN A 35 -8.85 45.10 59.04
N LEU A 36 -9.35 45.36 60.26
CA LEU A 36 -10.61 44.80 60.76
C LEU A 36 -11.80 45.69 60.41
N GLY A 37 -12.96 45.07 60.17
CA GLY A 37 -14.21 45.78 59.94
C GLY A 37 -14.62 46.60 61.18
N ALA A 38 -15.20 47.78 60.98
CA ALA A 38 -15.68 48.61 62.09
C ALA A 38 -16.74 47.85 62.91
N GLY A 39 -16.54 47.73 64.22
CA GLY A 39 -17.42 46.97 65.12
C GLY A 39 -17.29 45.44 65.05
N GLN A 40 -16.38 44.90 64.24
CA GLN A 40 -16.13 43.46 64.16
C GLN A 40 -15.56 42.92 65.47
N THR A 41 -15.98 41.73 65.90
CA THR A 41 -15.38 41.01 67.03
C THR A 41 -14.64 39.77 66.54
N ILE A 42 -13.35 39.67 66.84
CA ILE A 42 -12.51 38.51 66.55
C ILE A 42 -12.01 37.91 67.86
N THR A 43 -12.01 36.58 67.95
CA THR A 43 -11.44 35.84 69.09
C THR A 43 -10.26 34.99 68.63
N LEU A 44 -9.06 35.30 69.12
CA LEU A 44 -7.89 34.46 68.96
C LEU A 44 -7.95 33.34 70.01
N SER A 45 -7.93 32.08 69.59
CA SER A 45 -8.05 30.92 70.51
C SER A 45 -7.02 29.84 70.24
N ASP A 46 -5.80 30.24 69.86
CA ASP A 46 -4.73 29.30 69.56
C ASP A 46 -3.95 28.90 70.81
N ALA A 47 -4.14 27.64 71.23
CA ALA A 47 -3.57 27.11 72.47
C ALA A 47 -2.39 26.16 72.24
N GLN A 48 -2.02 25.86 70.98
CA GLN A 48 -0.93 24.94 70.64
C GLN A 48 0.24 25.75 70.04
N GLY A 49 1.47 25.45 70.48
CA GLY A 49 2.68 26.16 70.08
C GLY A 49 2.95 27.50 70.79
N SER A 50 4.08 28.13 70.46
CA SER A 50 4.53 29.43 70.99
C SER A 50 4.07 30.56 70.08
N ASN A 51 2.85 31.05 70.31
CA ASN A 51 2.18 32.00 69.42
C ASN A 51 2.54 33.45 69.74
N THR A 52 2.53 34.31 68.72
CA THR A 52 2.89 35.73 68.84
C THR A 52 1.77 36.62 68.28
N LEU A 53 1.35 37.63 69.04
CA LEU A 53 0.51 38.72 68.53
C LEU A 53 1.39 39.96 68.33
N GLN A 54 1.52 40.42 67.09
CA GLN A 54 2.24 41.66 66.76
C GLN A 54 1.25 42.82 66.61
N LEU A 55 1.55 43.92 67.31
CA LEU A 55 0.81 45.17 67.24
C LEU A 55 1.69 46.22 66.54
N ILE A 56 1.33 46.57 65.30
CA ILE A 56 2.11 47.51 64.50
C ILE A 56 2.10 48.92 65.13
N GLY A 57 3.23 49.63 65.00
CA GLY A 57 3.37 51.01 65.48
C GLY A 57 2.31 51.94 64.89
N GLY A 58 1.73 52.81 65.72
CA GLY A 58 0.63 53.70 65.34
C GLY A 58 -0.78 53.13 65.58
N LEU A 59 -0.92 51.88 66.03
CA LEU A 59 -2.19 51.31 66.47
C LEU A 59 -2.66 51.98 67.78
N THR A 60 -3.92 52.45 67.81
CA THR A 60 -4.56 52.99 69.03
C THR A 60 -5.60 52.01 69.58
N ILE A 61 -5.39 51.60 70.83
CA ILE A 61 -6.30 50.77 71.63
C ILE A 61 -7.11 51.72 72.52
N THR A 62 -8.36 51.93 72.17
CA THR A 62 -9.30 52.83 72.87
C THR A 62 -9.57 52.35 74.30
N SER A 63 -9.72 51.03 74.49
CA SER A 63 -9.87 50.41 75.81
C SER A 63 -9.37 48.97 75.79
N SER A 64 -8.93 48.47 76.94
CA SER A 64 -8.57 47.06 77.11
C SER A 64 -9.07 46.50 78.44
N LEU A 65 -9.37 45.20 78.47
CA LEU A 65 -9.61 44.44 79.70
C LEU A 65 -8.62 43.28 79.79
N VAL A 66 -8.01 43.11 80.95
CA VAL A 66 -7.01 42.08 81.24
C VAL A 66 -7.52 41.15 82.34
N ALA A 67 -7.54 39.84 82.07
CA ALA A 67 -7.83 38.78 83.03
C ALA A 67 -6.59 37.87 83.21
N ASN A 68 -6.68 36.78 83.99
CA ASN A 68 -5.50 35.92 84.22
C ASN A 68 -4.95 35.26 82.94
N ASN A 69 -5.84 34.97 81.99
CA ASN A 69 -5.53 34.23 80.76
C ASN A 69 -6.37 34.71 79.56
N VAL A 70 -6.91 35.93 79.65
CA VAL A 70 -7.70 36.53 78.57
C VAL A 70 -7.39 38.01 78.50
N ALA A 71 -7.16 38.55 77.31
CA ALA A 71 -7.14 39.98 77.07
C ALA A 71 -8.16 40.36 76.00
N GLN A 72 -8.85 41.47 76.20
CA GLN A 72 -9.73 42.07 75.21
C GLN A 72 -9.20 43.45 74.84
N LEU A 73 -9.03 43.71 73.55
CA LEU A 73 -8.60 44.99 73.01
C LEU A 73 -9.74 45.59 72.19
N THR A 74 -10.11 46.83 72.47
CA THR A 74 -11.03 47.61 71.64
C THR A 74 -10.22 48.67 70.89
N LEU A 75 -10.30 48.64 69.56
CA LEU A 75 -9.52 49.52 68.69
C LEU A 75 -10.25 50.84 68.41
N SER A 76 -9.55 51.81 67.82
CA SER A 76 -10.10 53.13 67.46
C SER A 76 -11.25 53.08 66.46
N ASN A 77 -11.34 52.03 65.63
CA ASN A 77 -12.45 51.81 64.69
C ASN A 77 -13.63 51.02 65.29
N GLY A 78 -13.62 50.75 66.61
CA GLY A 78 -14.65 50.01 67.32
C GLY A 78 -14.56 48.48 67.20
N ALA A 79 -13.58 47.94 66.46
CA ALA A 79 -13.35 46.50 66.43
C ALA A 79 -12.84 45.98 67.80
N VAL A 80 -13.24 44.76 68.15
CA VAL A 80 -12.89 44.09 69.39
C VAL A 80 -12.09 42.83 69.09
N VAL A 81 -10.90 42.72 69.69
CA VAL A 81 -10.04 41.54 69.59
C VAL A 81 -9.96 40.89 70.97
N ASN A 82 -10.58 39.72 71.10
CA ASN A 82 -10.47 38.84 72.26
C ASN A 82 -9.31 37.89 72.06
N ILE A 83 -8.50 37.69 73.10
CA ILE A 83 -7.35 36.80 73.09
C ILE A 83 -7.57 35.80 74.19
N ASN A 84 -7.99 34.58 73.84
CA ASN A 84 -8.14 33.47 74.76
C ASN A 84 -6.82 32.71 74.83
N GLY A 85 -6.35 32.40 76.04
CA GLY A 85 -5.00 31.86 76.20
C GLY A 85 -3.94 32.95 76.21
N ALA A 86 -4.29 34.19 76.59
CA ALA A 86 -3.43 35.36 76.47
C ALA A 86 -2.07 35.21 77.16
N ASN A 87 -1.96 34.35 78.19
CA ASN A 87 -0.69 34.08 78.88
C ASN A 87 0.25 33.15 78.09
N ASN A 88 -0.25 32.43 77.08
CA ASN A 88 0.49 31.56 76.18
C ASN A 88 0.98 32.29 74.92
N PHE A 89 0.58 33.55 74.73
CA PHE A 89 1.07 34.40 73.64
C PHE A 89 2.27 35.25 74.09
N SER A 90 3.20 35.46 73.17
CA SER A 90 4.14 36.58 73.21
C SER A 90 3.58 37.78 72.43
N TYR A 91 3.97 38.98 72.81
CA TYR A 91 3.42 40.22 72.27
C TYR A 91 4.52 41.09 71.70
N GLU A 92 4.54 41.27 70.39
CA GLU A 92 5.53 42.12 69.73
C GLU A 92 4.97 43.52 69.54
N ILE A 93 5.54 44.49 70.25
CA ILE A 93 5.03 45.85 70.35
C ILE A 93 5.87 46.80 69.50
N GLY A 94 5.22 47.42 68.52
CA GLY A 94 5.90 48.23 67.52
C GLY A 94 6.52 47.38 66.40
N GLY A 95 7.43 47.99 65.65
CA GLY A 95 7.95 47.40 64.41
C GLY A 95 6.91 47.33 63.29
N ASP A 96 7.37 46.88 62.13
CA ASP A 96 6.53 46.63 60.96
C ASP A 96 7.10 45.43 60.17
N PRO A 97 6.39 44.28 60.15
CA PRO A 97 6.83 43.08 59.46
C PRO A 97 6.78 43.21 57.93
N LEU A 98 6.04 44.18 57.37
CA LEU A 98 6.04 44.47 55.93
C LEU A 98 7.29 45.25 55.50
N THR A 99 7.98 45.91 56.44
CA THR A 99 9.22 46.66 56.19
C THR A 99 10.45 46.07 56.89
N GLY A 100 10.33 44.88 57.48
CA GLY A 100 11.44 44.17 58.12
C GLY A 100 11.95 44.77 59.45
N VAL A 101 11.20 45.70 60.06
CA VAL A 101 11.61 46.32 61.34
C VAL A 101 11.01 45.52 62.50
N ALA A 102 11.84 44.86 63.29
CA ALA A 102 11.40 44.08 64.45
C ALA A 102 10.88 44.98 65.60
N GLY A 103 9.80 44.55 66.26
CA GLY A 103 9.24 45.20 67.44
C GLY A 103 9.86 44.69 68.75
N VAL A 104 9.44 45.27 69.88
CA VAL A 104 9.87 44.80 71.20
C VAL A 104 8.95 43.66 71.65
N VAL A 105 9.50 42.45 71.77
CA VAL A 105 8.74 41.27 72.26
C VAL A 105 8.58 41.34 73.78
N GLN A 106 7.35 41.19 74.25
CA GLN A 106 6.95 41.20 75.65
C GLN A 106 6.18 39.91 75.98
N ASN A 107 6.32 39.42 77.22
CA ASN A 107 5.40 38.39 77.72
C ASN A 107 4.06 39.02 78.14
N TYR A 108 3.06 38.19 78.41
CA TYR A 108 1.72 38.67 78.76
C TYR A 108 1.67 39.62 79.96
N SER A 109 2.46 39.35 81.01
CA SER A 109 2.48 40.19 82.21
C SER A 109 3.03 41.58 81.93
N THR A 110 4.10 41.67 81.15
CA THR A 110 4.69 42.95 80.74
C THR A 110 3.75 43.67 79.77
N PHE A 111 3.21 42.97 78.76
CA PHE A 111 2.26 43.56 77.83
C PHE A 111 1.03 44.16 78.54
N ALA A 112 0.46 43.42 79.49
CA ALA A 112 -0.70 43.89 80.26
C ALA A 112 -0.39 45.12 81.11
N THR A 113 0.74 45.15 81.81
CA THR A 113 1.02 46.21 82.80
C THR A 113 1.74 47.42 82.22
N THR A 114 2.68 47.21 81.28
CA THR A 114 3.50 48.29 80.73
C THR A 114 2.95 48.83 79.42
N THR A 115 2.41 47.96 78.56
CA THR A 115 1.89 48.39 77.25
C THR A 115 0.43 48.78 77.35
N LEU A 116 -0.45 47.90 77.85
CA LEU A 116 -1.86 48.23 78.06
C LEU A 116 -2.11 49.09 79.29
N GLY A 117 -1.15 49.19 80.21
CA GLY A 117 -1.24 50.05 81.40
C GLY A 117 -2.15 49.53 82.52
N ALA A 118 -2.49 48.23 82.54
CA ALA A 118 -3.25 47.65 83.63
C ALA A 118 -2.42 47.58 84.93
N ALA A 119 -3.06 47.75 86.10
CA ALA A 119 -2.33 47.78 87.37
C ALA A 119 -1.57 46.47 87.70
N SER A 120 -2.11 45.32 87.26
CA SER A 120 -1.51 43.99 87.38
C SER A 120 -2.30 42.99 86.51
N VAL A 121 -1.71 41.85 86.14
CA VAL A 121 -2.50 40.71 85.65
C VAL A 121 -3.21 40.06 86.86
N PRO A 122 -4.55 40.05 86.91
CA PRO A 122 -5.29 39.57 88.07
C PRO A 122 -5.22 38.02 88.19
N PRO A 123 -5.21 37.44 89.40
CA PRO A 123 -5.18 35.98 89.59
C PRO A 123 -6.38 35.23 88.98
N ALA A 124 -6.23 33.94 88.74
CA ALA A 124 -7.30 33.09 88.20
C ALA A 124 -8.61 33.19 89.01
N GLY A 125 -9.73 33.46 88.34
CA GLY A 125 -11.06 33.57 88.97
C GLY A 125 -11.43 34.95 89.52
N SER A 126 -10.55 35.95 89.44
CA SER A 126 -10.87 37.35 89.80
C SER A 126 -11.38 38.15 88.59
N ALA A 127 -12.09 39.25 88.86
CA ALA A 127 -12.70 40.08 87.81
C ALA A 127 -11.62 40.74 86.92
N PRO A 128 -11.86 40.89 85.59
CA PRO A 128 -10.91 41.54 84.70
C PRO A 128 -10.64 43.00 85.10
N VAL A 129 -9.38 43.43 84.97
CA VAL A 129 -8.92 44.78 85.29
C VAL A 129 -8.77 45.59 83.99
N PRO A 130 -9.28 46.82 83.90
CA PRO A 130 -9.09 47.63 82.70
C PRO A 130 -7.66 48.14 82.58
N GLY A 131 -7.17 48.24 81.35
CA GLY A 131 -5.95 48.98 81.02
C GLY A 131 -6.21 50.49 80.86
N THR A 132 -5.15 51.24 80.60
CA THR A 132 -5.22 52.68 80.32
C THR A 132 -6.02 52.93 79.03
N PRO A 133 -7.00 53.85 79.02
CA PRO A 133 -7.71 54.22 77.80
C PRO A 133 -6.82 54.92 76.77
N ASN A 134 -7.11 54.73 75.48
CA ASN A 134 -6.45 55.39 74.34
C ASN A 134 -4.93 55.17 74.27
N THR A 135 -4.47 53.97 74.63
CA THR A 135 -3.06 53.58 74.49
C THR A 135 -2.67 53.51 73.02
N THR A 136 -1.65 54.26 72.61
CA THR A 136 -1.07 54.20 71.27
C THR A 136 0.26 53.48 71.31
N ILE A 137 0.47 52.54 70.38
CA ILE A 137 1.71 51.76 70.29
C ILE A 137 2.82 52.59 69.62
N ASN A 138 3.90 52.89 70.35
CA ASN A 138 5.03 53.70 69.89
C ASN A 138 6.11 52.88 69.13
N PRO A 139 6.83 53.46 68.15
CA PRO A 139 8.03 52.85 67.54
C PRO A 139 9.29 52.93 68.46
N THR A 140 10.23 51.97 68.34
CA THR A 140 11.34 51.65 69.29
C THR A 140 12.56 52.63 69.29
N PRO A 141 13.25 52.96 70.43
CA PRO A 141 14.50 53.76 70.50
C PRO A 141 15.84 52.95 70.60
N ALA A 142 17.01 53.55 70.28
CA ALA A 142 18.33 52.89 70.03
C ALA A 142 19.38 52.86 71.20
N SER A 143 20.37 51.94 71.12
CA SER A 143 21.41 51.56 72.13
C SER A 143 22.70 52.43 72.20
N ALA A 144 23.42 52.44 73.35
CA ALA A 144 24.52 53.38 73.71
C ALA A 144 25.96 53.09 73.17
N TYR A 145 26.20 51.92 72.60
CA TYR A 145 27.44 51.56 71.91
C TYR A 145 27.07 50.74 70.68
N THR A 146 27.82 50.92 69.60
CA THR A 146 27.54 50.26 68.32
C THR A 146 28.82 49.64 67.77
N LEU A 147 28.72 48.39 67.33
CA LEU A 147 29.77 47.70 66.59
C LEU A 147 29.39 47.69 65.11
N THR A 148 30.29 48.13 64.24
CA THR A 148 30.13 48.06 62.79
C THR A 148 31.31 47.32 62.18
N ALA A 149 31.09 46.55 61.13
CA ALA A 149 32.17 45.93 60.36
C ALA A 149 32.21 46.51 58.96
N SER A 150 33.42 46.66 58.40
CA SER A 150 33.61 47.07 57.02
C SER A 150 34.83 46.36 56.41
N PRO A 151 34.68 45.69 55.26
CA PRO A 151 33.40 45.33 54.63
C PRO A 151 32.65 44.25 55.44
N THR A 152 31.33 44.15 55.28
CA THR A 152 30.50 43.06 55.84
C THR A 152 30.52 41.79 54.98
N PHE A 153 31.24 41.84 53.86
CA PHE A 153 31.52 40.73 52.95
C PHE A 153 32.98 40.84 52.57
N VAL A 154 33.79 39.85 52.95
CA VAL A 154 35.23 39.89 52.80
C VAL A 154 35.68 38.66 52.02
N ALA A 155 36.48 38.87 50.99
CA ALA A 155 37.07 37.76 50.26
C ALA A 155 38.20 37.12 51.08
N GLU A 156 38.47 35.84 50.89
CA GLU A 156 39.63 35.20 51.51
C GLU A 156 40.94 35.96 51.26
N GLY A 157 41.79 36.05 52.29
CA GLY A 157 43.01 36.84 52.23
C GLY A 157 42.80 38.37 52.31
N SER A 158 41.57 38.88 52.36
CA SER A 158 41.27 40.30 52.56
C SER A 158 40.97 40.63 54.03
N THR A 159 41.22 41.87 54.45
CA THR A 159 41.02 42.26 55.86
C THR A 159 39.64 42.86 56.08
N ALA A 160 38.91 42.34 57.08
CA ALA A 160 37.72 42.97 57.63
C ALA A 160 38.07 43.76 58.90
N THR A 161 37.64 45.02 58.96
CA THR A 161 37.86 45.88 60.13
C THR A 161 36.55 46.12 60.88
N PHE A 162 36.57 45.83 62.17
CA PHE A 162 35.50 46.10 63.10
C PHE A 162 35.79 47.39 63.85
N THR A 163 34.80 48.28 63.89
CA THR A 163 34.84 49.57 64.59
C THR A 163 33.83 49.55 65.72
N LEU A 164 34.34 49.62 66.96
CA LEU A 164 33.51 49.81 68.15
C LEU A 164 33.37 51.31 68.40
N THR A 165 32.14 51.80 68.43
CA THR A 165 31.79 53.21 68.65
C THR A 165 30.99 53.37 69.94
N ALA A 166 31.44 54.29 70.77
CA ALA A 166 30.73 54.75 71.96
C ALA A 166 29.91 56.00 71.62
N ALA A 167 28.65 56.07 72.09
CA ALA A 167 27.84 57.29 71.94
C ALA A 167 28.48 58.51 72.63
N THR A 168 29.31 58.29 73.64
CA THR A 168 30.14 59.30 74.33
C THR A 168 31.50 58.72 74.70
N ALA A 169 32.56 59.52 74.55
CA ALA A 169 33.93 59.10 74.86
C ALA A 169 34.11 58.78 76.35
N PRO A 170 34.78 57.67 76.71
CA PRO A 170 35.03 57.32 78.10
C PRO A 170 36.16 58.19 78.70
N THR A 171 36.13 58.40 80.01
CA THR A 171 37.13 59.23 80.72
C THR A 171 38.40 58.48 81.12
N THR A 172 38.40 57.15 80.99
CA THR A 172 39.55 56.25 81.20
C THR A 172 39.55 55.19 80.11
N ASP A 173 40.71 54.58 79.84
CA ASP A 173 40.81 53.48 78.88
C ASP A 173 39.87 52.33 79.29
N GLN A 174 39.02 51.90 78.37
CA GLN A 174 38.10 50.80 78.57
C GLN A 174 38.52 49.62 77.70
N VAL A 175 38.83 48.49 78.35
CA VAL A 175 39.17 47.23 77.68
C VAL A 175 37.91 46.41 77.50
N PHE A 176 37.56 46.12 76.25
CA PHE A 176 36.46 45.25 75.89
C PHE A 176 36.98 43.85 75.57
N HIS A 177 36.25 42.83 76.01
CA HIS A 177 36.55 41.45 75.67
C HIS A 177 35.82 41.05 74.40
N LEU A 178 36.55 40.41 73.48
CA LEU A 178 36.05 39.94 72.20
C LEU A 178 35.95 38.43 72.24
N THR A 179 34.80 37.90 71.82
CA THR A 179 34.63 36.47 71.59
C THR A 179 34.19 36.22 70.16
N PHE A 180 34.95 35.39 69.45
CA PHE A 180 34.62 34.96 68.09
C PHE A 180 33.47 33.96 68.13
N ALA A 181 32.54 34.09 67.19
CA ALA A 181 31.50 33.11 66.95
C ALA A 181 31.24 33.00 65.44
N GLY A 182 31.24 31.77 64.92
CA GLY A 182 30.66 31.48 63.61
C GLY A 182 29.17 31.81 63.61
N ASP A 183 28.67 32.34 62.50
CA ASP A 183 27.27 32.73 62.33
C ASP A 183 26.76 32.27 60.98
N THR A 184 25.63 31.56 60.96
CA THR A 184 25.04 31.04 59.73
C THR A 184 24.22 32.08 58.96
N ASN A 185 24.20 33.35 59.41
CA ASN A 185 23.38 34.43 58.88
C ASN A 185 21.91 33.98 58.69
N SER A 186 21.29 33.51 59.76
CA SER A 186 19.92 32.94 59.73
C SER A 186 19.77 31.70 58.83
N GLY A 187 20.84 30.93 58.64
CA GLY A 187 20.83 29.67 57.89
C GLY A 187 21.18 29.78 56.40
N THR A 188 21.58 30.96 55.92
CA THR A 188 21.93 31.18 54.51
C THR A 188 23.38 30.83 54.17
N VAL A 189 24.26 30.76 55.17
CA VAL A 189 25.69 30.45 55.02
C VAL A 189 26.14 29.44 56.07
N THR A 190 27.27 28.77 55.84
CA THR A 190 27.90 27.92 56.84
C THR A 190 28.57 28.77 57.93
N ALA A 191 28.65 28.28 59.17
CA ALA A 191 29.29 29.04 60.25
C ALA A 191 30.80 28.86 60.19
N ALA A 192 31.56 29.95 60.02
CA ALA A 192 33.01 29.90 60.00
C ALA A 192 33.57 29.54 61.38
N THR A 193 34.71 28.88 61.39
CA THR A 193 35.45 28.51 62.58
C THR A 193 36.66 29.42 62.80
N ALA A 194 37.30 29.32 63.96
CA ALA A 194 38.52 30.08 64.25
C ALA A 194 39.71 29.67 63.37
N ALA A 195 39.65 28.49 62.73
CA ALA A 195 40.69 28.01 61.81
C ALA A 195 40.68 28.78 60.48
N ASP A 196 39.54 29.37 60.12
CA ASP A 196 39.32 30.08 58.86
C ASP A 196 39.86 31.53 58.91
N LEU A 197 40.44 31.94 60.05
CA LEU A 197 41.06 33.24 60.26
C LEU A 197 42.55 33.11 60.57
N THR A 198 43.36 34.02 60.01
CA THR A 198 44.81 34.04 60.25
C THR A 198 45.16 34.31 61.72
N SER A 199 44.31 35.06 62.44
CA SER A 199 44.37 35.27 63.89
C SER A 199 43.03 35.79 64.43
N VAL A 200 42.71 35.47 65.69
CA VAL A 200 41.46 35.90 66.35
C VAL A 200 41.78 36.82 67.53
N PRO A 201 41.43 38.12 67.47
CA PRO A 201 41.66 39.06 68.56
C PRO A 201 40.71 38.77 69.73
N THR A 202 41.24 38.85 70.96
CA THR A 202 40.49 38.53 72.20
C THR A 202 40.14 39.76 73.03
N THR A 203 40.77 40.90 72.76
CA THR A 203 40.48 42.18 73.40
C THR A 203 40.62 43.35 72.44
N VAL A 204 39.90 44.44 72.71
CA VAL A 204 40.10 45.75 72.07
C VAL A 204 39.94 46.86 73.11
N THR A 205 40.84 47.84 73.09
CA THR A 205 40.83 48.94 74.05
C THR A 205 40.31 50.22 73.40
N LEU A 206 39.28 50.82 73.98
CA LEU A 206 38.86 52.19 73.65
C LEU A 206 39.55 53.14 74.63
N LEU A 207 40.49 53.93 74.12
CA LEU A 207 41.28 54.85 74.94
C LEU A 207 40.43 56.01 75.49
N ALA A 208 40.83 56.53 76.64
CA ALA A 208 40.22 57.69 77.27
C ALA A 208 40.17 58.87 76.28
N GLY A 209 39.00 59.50 76.15
CA GLY A 209 38.76 60.62 75.23
C GLY A 209 38.44 60.21 73.78
N GLN A 210 38.55 58.93 73.41
CA GLN A 210 38.20 58.45 72.08
C GLN A 210 36.77 57.90 72.04
N THR A 211 36.02 58.23 70.99
CA THR A 211 34.68 57.66 70.76
C THR A 211 34.72 56.36 69.96
N THR A 212 35.83 56.04 69.31
CA THR A 212 35.96 54.85 68.45
C THR A 212 37.28 54.14 68.64
N THR A 213 37.28 52.82 68.50
CA THR A 213 38.47 51.98 68.39
C THR A 213 38.22 50.88 67.35
N THR A 214 39.28 50.30 66.79
CA THR A 214 39.15 49.28 65.75
C THR A 214 39.99 48.04 66.04
N PHE A 215 39.54 46.91 65.51
CA PHE A 215 40.33 45.69 65.38
C PHE A 215 40.08 45.07 64.01
N SER A 216 41.05 44.31 63.52
CA SER A 216 40.97 43.72 62.18
C SER A 216 41.19 42.22 62.24
N VAL A 217 40.55 41.52 61.32
CA VAL A 217 40.71 40.08 61.09
C VAL A 217 40.82 39.82 59.60
N GLN A 218 41.51 38.74 59.23
CA GLN A 218 41.74 38.38 57.84
C GLN A 218 41.47 36.88 57.69
N PRO A 219 40.51 36.46 56.85
CA PRO A 219 40.31 35.05 56.56
C PRO A 219 41.51 34.43 55.85
N THR A 220 41.80 33.16 56.15
CA THR A 220 42.85 32.39 55.49
C THR A 220 42.46 32.09 54.05
N ILE A 221 43.43 32.08 53.14
CA ILE A 221 43.22 31.65 51.74
C ILE A 221 43.29 30.12 51.72
N ASN A 222 42.20 29.45 51.33
CA ASN A 222 42.18 28.02 51.12
C ASN A 222 41.59 27.74 49.71
N ASP A 223 42.16 26.79 48.96
CA ASP A 223 41.89 26.57 47.53
C ASP A 223 40.78 25.53 47.26
N GLY A 224 39.98 25.21 48.28
CA GLY A 224 38.77 24.40 48.13
C GLY A 224 37.60 25.26 47.68
N ASN A 225 36.80 24.78 46.72
CA ASN A 225 35.52 25.43 46.42
C ASN A 225 34.53 25.17 47.57
N GLU A 226 34.64 25.96 48.63
CA GLU A 226 33.82 25.87 49.84
C GLU A 226 32.58 26.76 49.73
N SER A 227 31.51 26.45 50.46
CA SER A 227 30.31 27.28 50.51
C SER A 227 30.56 28.56 51.30
N LEU A 228 29.92 29.68 50.92
CA LEU A 228 29.94 30.95 51.68
C LEU A 228 29.82 30.71 53.18
N GLU A 229 30.69 31.34 53.97
CA GLU A 229 30.73 31.19 55.43
C GLU A 229 30.47 32.53 56.13
N GLY A 230 30.01 32.52 57.38
CA GLY A 230 29.76 33.72 58.17
C GLY A 230 30.39 33.67 59.56
N PHE A 231 30.87 34.81 60.04
CA PHE A 231 31.31 34.98 61.43
C PHE A 231 30.96 36.35 62.01
N LYS A 232 31.01 36.45 63.32
CA LYS A 232 30.82 37.69 64.07
C LYS A 232 31.71 37.74 65.30
N PHE A 233 31.78 38.92 65.91
CA PHE A 233 32.37 39.13 67.22
C PHE A 233 31.32 39.61 68.21
N ASN A 234 31.20 38.90 69.32
CA ASN A 234 30.45 39.38 70.48
C ASN A 234 31.41 40.21 71.36
N VAL A 235 31.02 41.45 71.62
CA VAL A 235 31.79 42.40 72.42
C VAL A 235 31.16 42.47 73.80
N LEU A 236 31.96 42.20 74.84
CA LEU A 236 31.55 42.36 76.22
C LEU A 236 32.28 43.55 76.84
N ASP A 237 31.53 44.38 77.55
CA ASP A 237 32.10 45.49 78.31
C ASP A 237 32.93 44.97 79.51
N PRO A 238 33.66 45.86 80.22
CA PRO A 238 34.48 45.44 81.37
C PRO A 238 33.69 44.78 82.52
N SER A 239 32.37 44.95 82.57
CA SER A 239 31.48 44.31 83.57
C SER A 239 30.98 42.93 83.13
N GLY A 240 31.27 42.53 81.88
CA GLY A 240 30.84 41.27 81.29
C GLY A 240 29.46 41.34 80.62
N ALA A 241 28.90 42.54 80.41
CA ALA A 241 27.62 42.70 79.71
C ALA A 241 27.83 42.82 78.19
N PRO A 242 26.98 42.18 77.35
CA PRO A 242 27.08 42.27 75.90
C PRO A 242 26.70 43.68 75.41
N VAL A 243 27.50 44.19 74.46
CA VAL A 243 27.39 45.55 73.96
C VAL A 243 26.59 45.58 72.64
N GLY A 244 25.34 46.06 72.70
CA GLY A 244 24.47 46.29 71.54
C GLY A 244 23.78 45.04 70.97
N THR A 245 22.56 45.22 70.41
CA THR A 245 21.76 44.15 69.78
C THR A 245 21.85 44.28 68.25
N GLY A 246 22.96 43.83 67.68
CA GLY A 246 23.20 43.94 66.23
C GLY A 246 24.66 43.75 65.84
N THR A 247 25.32 42.71 66.37
CA THR A 247 26.69 42.36 65.98
C THR A 247 26.75 42.14 64.47
N PRO A 248 27.55 42.91 63.72
CA PRO A 248 27.66 42.76 62.27
C PRO A 248 28.22 41.39 61.96
N VAL A 249 27.47 40.60 61.18
CA VAL A 249 27.97 39.37 60.60
C VAL A 249 28.82 39.76 59.39
N VAL A 250 30.05 39.27 59.37
CA VAL A 250 30.94 39.36 58.20
C VAL A 250 30.88 38.02 57.48
N MET A 251 30.49 38.06 56.22
CA MET A 251 30.48 36.90 55.35
C MET A 251 31.85 36.73 54.68
N ILE A 252 32.42 35.55 54.76
CA ILE A 252 33.59 35.13 54.01
C ILE A 252 33.10 34.59 52.68
N SER A 253 33.61 35.19 51.62
CA SER A 253 33.46 34.67 50.27
C SER A 253 34.78 34.12 49.81
N ASN A 254 34.71 32.99 49.12
CA ASN A 254 35.80 32.59 48.24
C ASN A 254 36.07 33.78 47.31
N VAL A 255 37.34 34.06 47.04
CA VAL A 255 37.67 35.00 45.96
C VAL A 255 37.07 34.40 44.68
N PRO A 256 36.06 35.05 44.03
CA PRO A 256 35.76 34.69 42.66
C PRO A 256 37.01 35.03 41.86
N ASP A 257 37.43 34.16 40.95
CA ASP A 257 38.30 34.59 39.86
C ASP A 257 37.74 35.92 39.32
N ALA A 258 38.61 36.91 39.08
CA ALA A 258 38.21 38.12 38.38
C ALA A 258 37.33 37.71 37.19
N ASP A 259 36.18 38.38 36.99
CA ASP A 259 35.36 38.12 35.80
C ASP A 259 36.25 38.36 34.58
N THR A 260 36.68 37.27 33.95
CA THR A 260 37.51 37.25 32.75
C THR A 260 36.67 36.95 31.52
N THR A 261 35.36 36.73 31.69
CA THR A 261 34.46 36.46 30.57
C THR A 261 34.12 37.76 29.87
N LYS A 262 34.52 37.88 28.60
CA LYS A 262 34.18 39.06 27.80
C LYS A 262 32.68 39.05 27.46
N PRO A 263 32.03 40.22 27.39
CA PRO A 263 30.68 40.32 26.86
C PRO A 263 30.62 39.85 25.40
N VAL A 264 29.46 39.38 24.95
CA VAL A 264 29.24 38.85 23.60
C VAL A 264 28.23 39.72 22.85
N VAL A 265 28.67 40.39 21.77
CA VAL A 265 27.77 41.04 20.81
C VAL A 265 27.14 39.96 19.92
N ALA A 266 25.81 39.98 19.75
CA ALA A 266 25.14 38.97 18.95
C ALA A 266 25.61 39.03 17.48
N PRO A 267 25.97 37.90 16.85
CA PRO A 267 26.46 37.90 15.47
C PRO A 267 25.34 38.20 14.45
N ALA A 268 25.73 38.64 13.24
CA ALA A 268 24.86 38.80 12.07
C ALA A 268 23.68 39.78 12.25
N GLN A 269 23.84 40.82 13.07
CA GLN A 269 22.84 41.88 13.21
C GLN A 269 22.84 42.79 11.98
N SER A 270 21.65 43.06 11.43
CA SER A 270 21.45 43.88 10.23
C SER A 270 20.29 44.84 10.43
N PHE A 271 20.49 46.10 10.03
CA PHE A 271 19.46 47.15 10.06
C PHE A 271 19.33 47.80 8.68
N SER A 272 18.16 48.34 8.36
CA SER A 272 17.91 49.00 7.07
C SER A 272 17.13 50.29 7.25
N ASN A 273 17.51 51.33 6.52
CA ASN A 273 16.86 52.64 6.54
C ASN A 273 16.69 53.18 5.11
N PRO A 274 15.57 53.88 4.81
CA PRO A 274 15.47 54.70 3.61
C PRO A 274 16.53 55.80 3.62
N GLU A 275 17.00 56.20 2.44
CA GLU A 275 17.87 57.37 2.27
C GLU A 275 17.13 58.69 2.57
N ASN A 276 17.79 59.84 2.42
CA ASN A 276 17.21 61.17 2.68
C ASN A 276 16.76 61.43 4.14
N GLN A 277 17.37 60.77 5.13
CA GLN A 277 17.10 60.97 6.54
C GLN A 277 17.87 62.16 7.13
N ALA A 278 17.30 62.76 8.18
CA ALA A 278 17.94 63.85 8.90
C ALA A 278 19.02 63.35 9.89
N ALA A 279 19.95 64.23 10.24
CA ALA A 279 20.95 63.95 11.28
C ALA A 279 20.28 63.60 12.63
N GLY A 280 20.79 62.59 13.33
CA GLY A 280 20.24 62.06 14.58
C GLY A 280 19.18 60.97 14.39
N PHE A 281 18.82 60.61 13.15
CA PHE A 281 17.91 59.51 12.87
C PHE A 281 18.48 58.17 13.36
N THR A 282 17.69 57.41 14.12
CA THR A 282 18.08 56.11 14.68
C THR A 282 17.92 55.00 13.66
N LEU A 283 19.00 54.27 13.38
CA LEU A 283 19.08 53.21 12.38
C LEU A 283 18.76 51.82 12.96
N GLY A 284 19.15 51.57 14.21
CA GLY A 284 18.99 50.28 14.87
C GLY A 284 19.57 50.28 16.28
N THR A 285 19.32 49.21 17.03
CA THR A 285 19.88 49.01 18.38
C THR A 285 20.61 47.67 18.45
N VAL A 286 21.92 47.71 18.74
CA VAL A 286 22.78 46.53 18.82
C VAL A 286 22.52 45.75 20.11
N ALA A 287 22.29 44.45 19.98
CA ALA A 287 22.13 43.52 21.09
C ALA A 287 23.47 42.89 21.49
N ALA A 288 23.73 42.81 22.79
CA ALA A 288 24.82 42.06 23.38
C ALA A 288 24.36 41.44 24.71
N THR A 289 25.07 40.41 25.17
CA THR A 289 24.78 39.68 26.41
C THR A 289 26.05 39.48 27.22
N ASP A 290 25.91 39.51 28.54
CA ASP A 290 27.00 39.30 29.49
C ASP A 290 26.45 38.75 30.82
N ASN A 291 27.27 38.07 31.61
CA ASN A 291 26.87 37.48 32.89
C ASN A 291 26.79 38.51 34.04
N VAL A 292 27.50 39.64 33.95
CA VAL A 292 27.55 40.72 34.95
C VAL A 292 26.90 42.01 34.43
N GLY A 293 26.65 42.10 33.11
CA GLY A 293 25.84 43.14 32.48
C GLY A 293 26.67 44.19 31.76
N LEU A 294 26.02 44.89 30.82
CA LEU A 294 26.69 45.80 29.88
C LEU A 294 26.78 47.23 30.41
N ASN A 295 27.91 47.90 30.14
CA ASN A 295 28.17 49.28 30.54
C ASN A 295 28.21 50.25 29.34
N SER A 296 28.78 49.82 28.21
CA SER A 296 28.87 50.67 27.02
C SER A 296 29.00 49.87 25.72
N PHE A 297 28.62 50.52 24.61
CA PHE A 297 28.89 50.08 23.25
C PHE A 297 29.80 51.08 22.54
N ALA A 298 30.63 50.58 21.62
CA ALA A 298 31.46 51.41 20.75
C ALA A 298 31.53 50.85 19.33
N ILE A 299 31.68 51.72 18.33
CA ILE A 299 32.02 51.30 16.97
C ILE A 299 33.56 51.25 16.91
N ALA A 300 34.11 50.05 16.86
CA ALA A 300 35.55 49.80 16.82
C ALA A 300 36.14 49.90 15.41
N THR A 301 35.38 49.54 14.37
CA THR A 301 35.83 49.60 12.96
C THR A 301 34.68 49.93 11.99
N GLY A 302 35.00 50.35 10.77
CA GLY A 302 34.03 50.50 9.67
C GLY A 302 33.29 51.86 9.60
N ASN A 303 33.66 52.83 10.43
CA ASN A 303 33.03 54.17 10.49
C ASN A 303 34.04 55.31 10.24
N ASP A 304 34.97 55.12 9.32
CA ASP A 304 36.09 56.06 9.08
C ASP A 304 35.63 57.43 8.58
N ASN A 305 34.49 57.49 7.89
CA ASN A 305 33.86 58.74 7.42
C ASN A 305 32.98 59.43 8.47
N ASN A 306 32.91 58.85 9.67
CA ASN A 306 32.11 59.35 10.79
C ASN A 306 30.62 59.53 10.44
N TYR A 307 30.07 58.61 9.63
CA TYR A 307 28.66 58.64 9.21
C TYR A 307 27.70 58.20 10.30
N PHE A 308 28.17 57.36 11.23
CA PHE A 308 27.34 56.76 12.27
C PHE A 308 27.84 57.11 13.67
N ALA A 309 26.95 57.09 14.65
CA ALA A 309 27.29 57.20 16.07
C ALA A 309 26.50 56.16 16.87
N ILE A 310 27.12 55.54 17.88
CA ILE A 310 26.47 54.60 18.80
C ILE A 310 26.46 55.16 20.22
N ASN A 311 25.35 54.99 20.95
CA ASN A 311 25.26 55.38 22.37
C ASN A 311 25.43 54.17 23.32
N ASN A 312 25.48 54.43 24.63
CA ASN A 312 25.67 53.39 25.65
C ASN A 312 24.55 52.34 25.72
N LEU A 313 23.40 52.59 25.08
CA LEU A 313 22.29 51.63 24.97
C LEU A 313 22.35 50.79 23.69
N GLY A 314 23.40 50.95 22.88
CA GLY A 314 23.59 50.24 21.62
C GLY A 314 22.86 50.87 20.43
N GLN A 315 22.22 52.03 20.57
CA GLN A 315 21.50 52.68 19.47
C GLN A 315 22.45 53.35 18.50
N ILE A 316 22.38 52.97 17.22
CA ILE A 316 23.12 53.57 16.12
C ILE A 316 22.29 54.69 15.49
N THR A 317 22.90 55.83 15.22
CA THR A 317 22.28 57.03 14.61
C THR A 317 23.13 57.59 13.48
N LEU A 318 22.50 58.31 12.54
CA LEU A 318 23.21 59.10 11.52
C LEU A 318 23.81 60.37 12.14
N THR A 319 25.08 60.65 11.83
CA THR A 319 25.70 61.93 12.16
C THR A 319 25.32 63.01 11.15
N ALA A 320 25.73 64.26 11.39
CA ALA A 320 25.59 65.34 10.41
C ALA A 320 26.35 65.06 9.09
N ALA A 321 27.47 64.32 9.14
CA ALA A 321 28.20 63.92 7.94
C ALA A 321 27.50 62.77 7.21
N GLY A 322 26.92 61.83 7.97
CA GLY A 322 26.20 60.70 7.40
C GLY A 322 24.85 61.09 6.78
N ALA A 323 24.20 62.14 7.29
CA ALA A 323 22.93 62.65 6.78
C ALA A 323 23.04 63.59 5.56
N SER A 324 24.23 63.80 5.01
CA SER A 324 24.39 64.61 3.79
C SER A 324 23.69 63.93 2.60
N LEU A 325 23.02 64.70 1.74
CA LEU A 325 22.37 64.24 0.49
C LEU A 325 23.35 63.71 -0.58
N THR A 326 24.62 63.58 -0.24
CA THR A 326 25.69 63.08 -1.11
C THR A 326 26.58 62.08 -0.37
N ALA A 327 26.21 61.72 0.86
CA ALA A 327 26.95 60.74 1.65
C ALA A 327 26.35 59.37 1.41
N ALA A 328 27.19 58.41 1.07
CA ALA A 328 26.78 57.03 0.79
C ALA A 328 25.90 56.37 1.88
N SER A 329 25.93 56.87 3.12
CA SER A 329 25.07 56.41 4.22
C SER A 329 23.63 56.91 4.15
N ASN A 330 23.32 57.85 3.26
CA ASN A 330 22.01 58.52 3.17
C ASN A 330 21.67 59.01 1.74
N ASP A 331 22.41 58.50 0.76
CA ASP A 331 22.25 58.68 -0.68
C ASP A 331 22.62 57.32 -1.31
N PHE A 332 21.61 56.59 -1.77
CA PHE A 332 21.72 55.22 -2.27
C PHE A 332 22.45 55.16 -3.63
N GLU A 333 22.40 56.23 -4.41
CA GLU A 333 23.08 56.34 -5.69
C GLU A 333 24.60 56.50 -5.50
N THR A 334 25.03 56.90 -4.29
CA THR A 334 26.43 56.97 -3.89
C THR A 334 26.87 55.70 -3.16
N LEU A 335 27.54 54.78 -3.88
CA LEU A 335 28.10 53.56 -3.26
C LEU A 335 29.14 53.87 -2.15
N PRO A 336 29.23 53.04 -1.09
CA PRO A 336 28.52 51.77 -0.89
C PRO A 336 27.17 51.89 -0.17
N ASN A 337 26.21 51.02 -0.51
CA ASN A 337 24.86 51.03 0.09
C ASN A 337 24.73 50.11 1.30
N ALA A 338 25.84 49.50 1.71
CA ALA A 338 25.95 48.65 2.87
C ALA A 338 27.22 48.99 3.64
N PHE A 339 27.09 49.22 4.94
CA PHE A 339 28.18 49.55 5.84
C PHE A 339 28.31 48.46 6.88
N SER A 340 29.52 47.92 7.05
CA SER A 340 29.82 46.93 8.09
C SER A 340 30.55 47.63 9.22
N LEU A 341 29.88 47.81 10.36
CA LEU A 341 30.45 48.39 11.56
C LEU A 341 30.89 47.28 12.51
N GLY A 342 32.17 47.22 12.86
CA GLY A 342 32.65 46.33 13.92
C GLY A 342 32.27 46.95 15.27
N VAL A 343 31.24 46.43 15.92
CA VAL A 343 30.75 46.93 17.21
C VAL A 343 31.32 46.09 18.35
N THR A 344 31.78 46.74 19.41
CA THR A 344 32.17 46.10 20.67
C THR A 344 31.20 46.49 21.77
N ALA A 345 31.06 45.58 22.75
CA ALA A 345 30.42 45.87 24.02
C ALA A 345 31.44 45.74 25.15
N THR A 346 31.31 46.57 26.18
CA THR A 346 32.13 46.52 27.39
C THR A 346 31.21 46.31 28.59
N ASP A 347 31.54 45.32 29.41
CA ASP A 347 30.79 44.99 30.63
C ASP A 347 31.10 45.97 31.78
N ALA A 348 30.43 45.76 32.93
CA ALA A 348 30.68 46.53 34.14
C ALA A 348 32.05 46.25 34.79
N ALA A 349 32.69 45.11 34.48
CA ALA A 349 34.01 44.70 34.98
C ALA A 349 35.18 45.27 34.14
N GLY A 350 34.89 45.84 32.96
CA GLY A 350 35.85 46.42 32.04
C GLY A 350 36.33 45.47 30.93
N ASN A 351 35.80 44.25 30.83
CA ASN A 351 36.13 43.36 29.72
C ASN A 351 35.42 43.84 28.46
N THR A 352 36.14 43.85 27.34
CA THR A 352 35.61 44.29 26.04
C THR A 352 35.57 43.10 25.08
N SER A 353 34.41 42.91 24.43
CA SER A 353 34.21 41.90 23.40
C SER A 353 35.19 42.08 22.24
N ASP A 354 35.40 41.01 21.46
CA ASP A 354 36.00 41.19 20.15
C ASP A 354 34.99 41.93 19.23
N PRO A 355 35.44 42.73 18.23
CA PRO A 355 34.53 43.44 17.34
C PRO A 355 33.67 42.47 16.51
N VAL A 356 32.35 42.67 16.53
CA VAL A 356 31.39 41.89 15.73
C VAL A 356 30.77 42.80 14.68
N ASN A 357 30.72 42.33 13.43
CA ASN A 357 30.18 43.10 12.31
C ASN A 357 28.65 43.24 12.42
N VAL A 358 28.18 44.48 12.48
CA VAL A 358 26.80 44.89 12.32
C VAL A 358 26.65 45.55 10.95
N THR A 359 25.71 45.05 10.14
CA THR A 359 25.49 45.58 8.79
C THR A 359 24.38 46.63 8.80
N LEU A 360 24.63 47.79 8.20
CA LEU A 360 23.64 48.84 7.96
C LEU A 360 23.43 48.96 6.45
N ASN A 361 22.17 48.84 6.01
CA ASN A 361 21.83 48.93 4.59
C ASN A 361 21.01 50.19 4.33
N VAL A 362 21.42 50.96 3.34
CA VAL A 362 20.63 52.08 2.82
C VAL A 362 19.67 51.52 1.78
N THR A 363 18.40 51.90 1.84
CA THR A 363 17.40 51.53 0.83
C THR A 363 17.05 52.74 -0.03
N ASN A 364 16.98 52.51 -1.34
CA ASN A 364 16.65 53.52 -2.34
C ASN A 364 15.24 54.11 -2.12
N VAL A 365 15.13 55.44 -2.20
CA VAL A 365 13.88 56.20 -2.29
C VAL A 365 13.85 56.90 -3.64
N ASP A 366 12.79 56.66 -4.40
CA ASP A 366 12.65 57.15 -5.77
C ASP A 366 12.61 58.68 -5.88
N ASP A 367 13.68 59.26 -6.41
CA ASP A 367 13.88 60.69 -6.63
C ASP A 367 14.17 61.03 -8.11
N THR A 368 13.98 60.06 -9.00
CA THR A 368 14.21 60.21 -10.44
C THR A 368 12.90 60.41 -11.20
N PRO A 369 12.78 61.39 -12.11
CA PRO A 369 11.56 61.54 -12.90
C PRO A 369 11.39 60.44 -13.96
N PRO A 370 10.14 60.05 -14.29
CA PRO A 370 9.89 59.13 -15.39
C PRO A 370 10.39 59.71 -16.71
N THR A 371 11.13 58.88 -17.43
CA THR A 371 11.65 59.14 -18.76
C THR A 371 10.93 58.24 -19.77
N PHE A 372 10.67 58.80 -20.95
CA PHE A 372 10.10 58.04 -22.05
C PHE A 372 11.06 56.92 -22.47
N ASP A 373 10.54 55.69 -22.59
CA ASP A 373 11.33 54.52 -22.96
C ASP A 373 10.98 54.07 -24.38
N THR A 374 9.76 53.55 -24.58
CA THR A 374 9.33 52.99 -25.86
C THR A 374 7.94 53.45 -26.25
N ALA A 375 7.61 53.35 -27.53
CA ALA A 375 6.26 53.55 -28.02
C ALA A 375 5.91 52.41 -28.96
N THR A 376 4.73 51.85 -28.78
CA THR A 376 4.13 50.89 -29.71
C THR A 376 2.80 51.45 -30.20
N ARG A 377 2.31 50.95 -31.33
CA ARG A 377 1.00 51.35 -31.84
C ARG A 377 0.17 50.15 -32.25
N SER A 378 -1.13 50.30 -32.07
CA SER A 378 -2.15 49.46 -32.71
C SER A 378 -2.73 50.20 -33.92
N ALA A 379 -3.86 49.70 -34.44
CA ALA A 379 -4.61 50.42 -35.47
C ALA A 379 -5.29 51.69 -34.94
N THR A 380 -5.65 51.80 -33.65
CA THR A 380 -6.44 52.93 -33.14
C THR A 380 -5.85 53.60 -31.91
N SER A 381 -4.71 53.11 -31.42
CA SER A 381 -4.04 53.66 -30.24
C SER A 381 -2.53 53.66 -30.40
N ILE A 382 -1.88 54.55 -29.64
CA ILE A 382 -0.44 54.55 -29.39
C ILE A 382 -0.26 54.34 -27.90
N THR A 383 0.55 53.36 -27.53
CA THR A 383 0.94 53.13 -26.14
C THR A 383 2.36 53.62 -25.98
N LEU A 384 2.55 54.63 -25.13
CA LEU A 384 3.84 55.11 -24.70
C LEU A 384 4.18 54.40 -23.40
N THR A 385 5.38 53.86 -23.30
CA THR A 385 5.91 53.20 -22.12
C THR A 385 7.04 54.05 -21.55
N PHE A 386 7.07 54.17 -20.24
CA PHE A 386 8.08 54.89 -19.47
C PHE A 386 8.95 53.88 -18.71
N ASN A 387 10.16 54.28 -18.32
CA ASN A 387 11.07 53.49 -17.50
C ASN A 387 10.44 53.07 -16.14
N GLU A 388 9.50 53.86 -15.63
CA GLU A 388 8.90 53.69 -14.31
C GLU A 388 7.37 53.92 -14.26
N ASN A 389 6.76 53.58 -13.12
CA ASN A 389 5.32 53.60 -12.97
C ASN A 389 4.81 55.04 -12.78
N LEU A 390 3.80 55.42 -13.55
CA LEU A 390 3.18 56.72 -13.48
C LEU A 390 2.05 56.77 -12.43
N ASP A 391 1.83 57.94 -11.87
CA ASP A 391 0.67 58.25 -11.04
C ASP A 391 -0.60 58.38 -11.91
N SER A 392 -1.48 57.40 -11.77
CA SER A 392 -2.75 57.36 -12.49
C SER A 392 -3.72 58.51 -12.13
N ALA A 393 -3.48 59.26 -11.06
CA ALA A 393 -4.28 60.43 -10.69
C ALA A 393 -3.89 61.70 -11.48
N SER A 394 -2.66 61.78 -12.00
CA SER A 394 -2.16 62.93 -12.77
C SER A 394 -2.25 62.69 -14.28
N VAL A 395 -3.46 62.81 -14.82
CA VAL A 395 -3.75 62.57 -16.25
C VAL A 395 -3.68 63.87 -17.06
N PRO A 396 -2.77 64.01 -18.04
CA PRO A 396 -2.70 65.19 -18.90
C PRO A 396 -3.89 65.29 -19.86
N SER A 397 -4.10 66.49 -20.42
CA SER A 397 -5.10 66.70 -21.45
C SER A 397 -4.68 66.07 -22.78
N PRO A 398 -5.61 65.56 -23.61
CA PRO A 398 -5.29 65.10 -24.97
C PRO A 398 -4.56 66.15 -25.83
N ALA A 399 -4.76 67.44 -25.58
CA ALA A 399 -4.09 68.52 -26.29
C ALA A 399 -2.58 68.64 -25.98
N ASP A 400 -2.11 68.05 -24.87
CA ASP A 400 -0.71 68.01 -24.49
C ASP A 400 0.10 67.02 -25.34
N PHE A 401 -0.59 66.17 -26.12
CA PHE A 401 -0.02 65.21 -27.07
C PHE A 401 -0.36 65.56 -28.51
N VAL A 402 0.67 65.70 -29.35
CA VAL A 402 0.52 65.89 -30.81
C VAL A 402 1.00 64.66 -31.54
N VAL A 403 0.09 63.98 -32.24
CA VAL A 403 0.39 62.79 -33.06
C VAL A 403 0.37 63.16 -34.55
N LYS A 404 1.40 62.78 -35.32
CA LYS A 404 1.48 63.02 -36.77
C LYS A 404 1.81 61.77 -37.56
N LYS A 405 1.10 61.55 -38.68
CA LYS A 405 1.48 60.62 -39.76
C LYS A 405 2.10 61.44 -40.89
N GLY A 406 3.42 61.38 -41.04
CA GLY A 406 4.15 62.29 -41.93
C GLY A 406 3.91 63.76 -41.54
N THR A 407 3.25 64.53 -42.39
CA THR A 407 2.88 65.93 -42.11
C THR A 407 1.43 66.11 -41.60
N THR A 408 0.63 65.05 -41.60
CA THR A 408 -0.80 65.10 -41.23
C THR A 408 -0.96 64.87 -39.73
N SER A 409 -1.65 65.77 -39.03
CA SER A 409 -1.96 65.59 -37.59
C SER A 409 -3.15 64.67 -37.40
N ILE A 410 -3.05 63.76 -36.43
CA ILE A 410 -4.13 62.86 -36.01
C ILE A 410 -4.54 63.29 -34.61
N ALA A 411 -5.83 63.56 -34.41
CA ALA A 411 -6.35 64.00 -33.13
C ALA A 411 -6.30 62.86 -32.10
N VAL A 412 -5.78 63.16 -30.90
CA VAL A 412 -5.89 62.28 -29.73
C VAL A 412 -7.25 62.53 -29.08
N THR A 413 -8.07 61.49 -28.94
CA THR A 413 -9.42 61.59 -28.36
C THR A 413 -9.43 61.40 -26.85
N SER A 414 -8.47 60.65 -26.33
CA SER A 414 -8.33 60.38 -24.89
C SER A 414 -6.91 59.96 -24.54
N VAL A 415 -6.50 60.29 -23.32
CA VAL A 415 -5.26 59.85 -22.66
C VAL A 415 -5.67 58.93 -21.53
N GLY A 416 -5.23 57.68 -21.57
CA GLY A 416 -5.52 56.68 -20.54
C GLY A 416 -4.24 56.27 -19.83
N LEU A 417 -4.22 56.39 -18.50
CA LEU A 417 -3.21 55.76 -17.65
C LEU A 417 -3.81 54.49 -17.03
N VAL A 418 -2.95 53.54 -16.67
CA VAL A 418 -3.37 52.28 -16.02
C VAL A 418 -3.91 52.59 -14.62
N ALA A 419 -5.11 52.09 -14.29
CA ALA A 419 -5.72 52.29 -12.99
C ALA A 419 -4.88 51.65 -11.86
N GLY A 420 -4.55 52.42 -10.82
CA GLY A 420 -3.68 51.97 -9.72
C GLY A 420 -2.19 52.20 -9.96
N GLY A 421 -1.84 52.89 -11.05
CA GLY A 421 -0.46 53.19 -11.45
C GLY A 421 0.11 52.14 -12.40
N GLY A 422 0.99 52.58 -13.30
CA GLY A 422 1.59 51.72 -14.33
C GLY A 422 2.48 52.51 -15.27
N LYS A 423 3.34 51.82 -16.02
CA LYS A 423 4.37 52.47 -16.86
C LYS A 423 3.85 53.04 -18.18
N THR A 424 2.56 52.92 -18.47
CA THR A 424 2.03 53.16 -19.82
C THR A 424 0.99 54.28 -19.88
N VAL A 425 1.09 55.06 -20.96
CA VAL A 425 0.11 56.05 -21.39
C VAL A 425 -0.44 55.61 -22.73
N THR A 426 -1.75 55.34 -22.77
CA THR A 426 -2.45 54.98 -24.01
C THR A 426 -3.14 56.21 -24.58
N LEU A 427 -2.70 56.62 -25.76
CA LEU A 427 -3.34 57.66 -26.57
C LEU A 427 -4.33 56.99 -27.53
N SER A 428 -5.61 57.32 -27.42
CA SER A 428 -6.62 56.88 -28.40
C SER A 428 -6.69 57.88 -29.56
N LEU A 429 -6.77 57.40 -30.80
CA LEU A 429 -6.71 58.23 -32.00
C LEU A 429 -8.09 58.34 -32.66
N ALA A 430 -8.40 59.52 -33.21
CA ALA A 430 -9.65 59.77 -33.93
C ALA A 430 -9.77 59.01 -35.27
N THR A 431 -8.63 58.63 -35.86
CA THR A 431 -8.58 57.93 -37.15
C THR A 431 -7.66 56.72 -37.03
N ALA A 432 -8.10 55.57 -37.54
CA ALA A 432 -7.30 54.35 -37.53
C ALA A 432 -6.10 54.42 -38.49
N LEU A 433 -4.96 53.88 -38.05
CA LEU A 433 -3.70 53.72 -38.76
C LEU A 433 -3.64 52.36 -39.47
N ALA A 434 -3.05 52.33 -40.65
CA ALA A 434 -2.76 51.08 -41.36
C ALA A 434 -1.46 50.43 -40.81
N ASP A 435 -1.29 49.13 -41.06
CA ASP A 435 -0.13 48.37 -40.53
C ASP A 435 1.22 48.89 -41.02
N ALA A 436 1.31 49.46 -42.23
CA ALA A 436 2.55 50.05 -42.77
C ALA A 436 2.83 51.50 -42.32
N ASP A 437 1.95 52.12 -41.54
CA ASP A 437 2.10 53.52 -41.16
C ASP A 437 3.20 53.74 -40.10
N ALA A 438 3.88 54.87 -40.14
CA ALA A 438 4.75 55.32 -39.05
C ALA A 438 4.26 56.69 -38.56
N VAL A 439 4.21 56.88 -37.25
CA VAL A 439 3.69 58.11 -36.62
C VAL A 439 4.70 58.72 -35.67
N SER A 440 4.69 60.04 -35.49
CA SER A 440 5.45 60.71 -34.44
C SER A 440 4.52 61.23 -33.35
N VAL A 441 5.03 61.30 -32.12
CA VAL A 441 4.31 61.81 -30.95
C VAL A 441 5.14 62.89 -30.29
N VAL A 442 4.54 64.02 -29.94
CA VAL A 442 5.18 65.08 -29.14
C VAL A 442 4.37 65.28 -27.88
N TYR A 443 5.02 65.25 -26.72
CA TYR A 443 4.43 65.60 -25.44
C TYR A 443 5.01 66.92 -24.92
N THR A 444 4.12 67.83 -24.52
CA THR A 444 4.48 69.10 -23.87
C THR A 444 3.93 69.10 -22.46
N LYS A 445 4.80 69.18 -21.45
CA LYS A 445 4.46 69.19 -20.02
C LYS A 445 3.47 70.32 -19.71
N PRO A 446 2.26 70.00 -19.22
CA PRO A 446 1.31 71.00 -18.75
C PRO A 446 1.66 71.47 -17.33
N GLY A 447 1.14 72.63 -16.93
CA GLY A 447 1.27 73.15 -15.56
C GLY A 447 0.26 72.57 -14.57
N ILE A 448 -0.73 71.81 -15.04
CA ILE A 448 -1.75 71.13 -14.24
C ILE A 448 -1.83 69.69 -14.74
N ASN A 449 -1.75 68.72 -13.82
CA ASN A 449 -1.76 67.28 -14.07
C ASN A 449 -0.73 66.82 -15.13
N PRO A 450 0.57 67.15 -14.99
CA PRO A 450 1.61 66.58 -15.85
C PRO A 450 1.70 65.06 -15.64
N LEU A 451 2.20 64.33 -16.64
CA LEU A 451 2.68 62.98 -16.37
C LEU A 451 3.74 63.06 -15.25
N GLN A 452 3.58 62.24 -14.22
CA GLN A 452 4.47 62.15 -13.05
C GLN A 452 4.45 60.71 -12.52
N ASP A 453 5.43 60.32 -11.70
CA ASP A 453 5.37 59.08 -10.90
C ASP A 453 4.52 59.25 -9.63
N ALA A 454 4.41 58.18 -8.84
CA ALA A 454 3.72 58.19 -7.55
C ALA A 454 4.48 58.99 -6.45
N ALA A 455 5.78 59.25 -6.64
CA ALA A 455 6.60 60.08 -5.76
C ALA A 455 6.44 61.59 -6.03
N GLY A 456 5.83 61.96 -7.16
CA GLY A 456 5.56 63.33 -7.59
C GLY A 456 6.64 63.92 -8.49
N ASN A 457 7.55 63.12 -9.08
CA ASN A 457 8.54 63.61 -10.02
C ASN A 457 7.92 63.73 -11.44
N ASP A 458 7.99 64.93 -12.01
CA ASP A 458 7.33 65.25 -13.29
C ASP A 458 8.14 64.81 -14.52
N VAL A 459 7.45 64.18 -15.48
CA VAL A 459 7.99 63.88 -16.82
C VAL A 459 8.27 65.16 -17.60
N LEU A 460 9.48 65.27 -18.17
CA LEU A 460 9.90 66.38 -19.01
C LEU A 460 9.30 66.30 -20.44
N ASN A 461 9.38 67.40 -21.20
CA ASN A 461 8.96 67.41 -22.60
C ASN A 461 9.74 66.36 -23.42
N PHE A 462 9.05 65.61 -24.29
CA PHE A 462 9.71 64.65 -25.17
C PHE A 462 9.07 64.58 -26.56
N THR A 463 9.81 64.00 -27.50
CA THR A 463 9.35 63.73 -28.87
C THR A 463 9.78 62.33 -29.28
N VAL A 464 8.81 61.55 -29.77
CA VAL A 464 8.99 60.22 -30.33
C VAL A 464 8.95 60.32 -31.85
N SER A 465 10.05 59.96 -32.50
CA SER A 465 10.15 59.96 -33.96
C SER A 465 9.93 58.54 -34.48
N SER A 466 8.84 58.32 -35.20
CA SER A 466 8.51 57.07 -35.90
C SER A 466 8.17 55.86 -35.00
N VAL A 467 6.88 55.72 -34.70
CA VAL A 467 6.25 54.57 -34.03
C VAL A 467 5.64 53.65 -35.08
N THR A 468 6.13 52.41 -35.18
CA THR A 468 5.66 51.35 -36.08
C THR A 468 4.93 50.26 -35.30
N LYS A 469 4.13 49.43 -35.99
CA LYS A 469 3.48 48.26 -35.38
C LYS A 469 4.50 47.13 -35.22
N ASP A 470 4.57 46.50 -34.05
CA ASP A 470 5.36 45.30 -33.82
C ASP A 470 4.65 44.06 -34.38
N VAL A 471 5.38 43.26 -35.15
CA VAL A 471 4.92 42.04 -35.81
C VAL A 471 5.93 40.91 -35.67
N THR A 472 6.96 41.06 -34.84
CA THR A 472 8.05 40.10 -34.69
C THR A 472 7.86 39.26 -33.43
N PRO A 473 7.56 37.95 -33.52
CA PRO A 473 7.42 37.10 -32.35
C PRO A 473 8.74 36.89 -31.60
N PRO A 474 8.68 36.63 -30.28
CA PRO A 474 9.85 36.23 -29.50
C PRO A 474 10.35 34.85 -29.93
N THR A 475 11.56 34.47 -29.50
CA THR A 475 12.19 33.18 -29.83
C THR A 475 12.58 32.43 -28.57
N VAL A 476 12.07 31.21 -28.37
CA VAL A 476 12.52 30.30 -27.30
C VAL A 476 13.53 29.31 -27.89
N ALA A 477 14.80 29.47 -27.55
CA ALA A 477 15.84 28.51 -27.95
C ALA A 477 15.86 27.29 -27.02
N ALA A 478 16.44 26.18 -27.49
CA ALA A 478 16.61 24.99 -26.66
C ALA A 478 17.53 25.27 -25.47
N GLN A 479 17.11 24.87 -24.27
CA GLN A 479 17.85 25.09 -23.03
C GLN A 479 17.85 23.80 -22.20
N THR A 480 18.93 23.60 -21.43
CA THR A 480 19.07 22.45 -20.54
C THR A 480 19.38 22.95 -19.14
N PHE A 481 18.63 22.44 -18.17
CA PHE A 481 18.81 22.71 -16.75
C PHE A 481 18.98 21.41 -16.00
N SER A 482 19.69 21.46 -14.88
CA SER A 482 19.80 20.36 -13.94
C SER A 482 19.41 20.83 -12.55
N TYR A 483 18.69 19.99 -11.82
CA TYR A 483 18.39 20.21 -10.41
C TYR A 483 18.51 18.89 -9.66
N GLN A 484 18.92 18.99 -8.40
CA GLN A 484 19.05 17.82 -7.54
C GLN A 484 17.66 17.38 -7.06
N GLU A 485 17.43 16.07 -7.01
CA GLU A 485 16.23 15.52 -6.38
C GLU A 485 16.11 15.95 -4.91
N GLY A 486 14.89 15.98 -4.37
CA GLY A 486 14.62 16.37 -2.98
C GLY A 486 14.91 17.84 -2.63
N ALA A 487 15.70 18.56 -3.43
CA ALA A 487 16.02 19.98 -3.24
C ALA A 487 14.79 20.89 -3.40
N PRO A 488 13.86 20.65 -4.34
CA PRO A 488 12.58 21.34 -4.36
C PRO A 488 11.70 20.81 -3.22
N THR A 489 11.59 21.56 -2.14
CA THR A 489 10.81 21.16 -0.95
C THR A 489 9.39 21.71 -0.96
N THR A 490 9.07 22.62 -1.88
CA THR A 490 7.75 23.27 -1.97
C THR A 490 7.36 23.53 -3.42
N THR A 491 6.08 23.77 -3.69
CA THR A 491 5.58 24.14 -5.03
C THR A 491 6.08 25.50 -5.51
N SER A 492 6.75 26.25 -4.65
CA SER A 492 7.38 27.54 -4.98
C SER A 492 8.85 27.40 -5.35
N SER A 493 9.44 26.22 -5.20
CA SER A 493 10.84 25.94 -5.52
C SER A 493 11.04 25.93 -7.04
N VAL A 494 11.86 26.87 -7.52
CA VAL A 494 12.16 27.02 -8.95
C VAL A 494 13.26 26.05 -9.35
N VAL A 495 12.97 25.17 -10.32
CA VAL A 495 13.90 24.15 -10.84
C VAL A 495 14.58 24.58 -12.15
N ALA A 496 13.96 25.51 -12.88
CA ALA A 496 14.54 26.12 -14.08
C ALA A 496 13.94 27.50 -14.33
N THR A 497 14.64 28.37 -15.05
CA THR A 497 14.08 29.64 -15.54
C THR A 497 14.34 29.75 -17.04
N VAL A 498 13.28 29.65 -17.82
CA VAL A 498 13.33 29.70 -19.28
C VAL A 498 13.53 31.14 -19.73
N VAL A 499 14.52 31.35 -20.60
CA VAL A 499 14.77 32.64 -21.24
C VAL A 499 14.28 32.59 -22.69
N ALA A 500 13.66 33.69 -23.16
CA ALA A 500 13.32 33.90 -24.56
C ALA A 500 14.10 35.12 -25.11
N GLY A 501 14.45 35.07 -26.39
CA GLY A 501 15.00 36.21 -27.14
C GLY A 501 13.90 37.09 -27.73
N GLY A 502 14.17 38.39 -27.86
CA GLY A 502 13.15 39.42 -28.05
C GLY A 502 12.83 40.07 -26.70
N GLY A 503 13.04 41.38 -26.57
CA GLY A 503 13.11 42.09 -25.28
C GLY A 503 11.77 42.36 -24.60
N ASP A 504 10.68 41.84 -25.14
CA ASP A 504 9.30 42.26 -24.85
C ASP A 504 8.36 41.07 -24.52
N VAL A 505 8.89 40.02 -23.89
CA VAL A 505 8.14 38.81 -23.52
C VAL A 505 7.16 39.08 -22.36
N ALA A 506 5.87 38.83 -22.60
CA ALA A 506 4.78 39.00 -21.64
C ALA A 506 4.49 37.74 -20.80
N SER A 507 4.63 36.54 -21.40
CA SER A 507 4.27 35.28 -20.76
C SER A 507 4.94 34.06 -21.39
N PHE A 508 4.98 32.97 -20.62
CA PHE A 508 5.43 31.65 -21.05
C PHE A 508 4.36 30.60 -20.84
N ALA A 509 4.35 29.56 -21.67
CA ALA A 509 3.45 28.42 -21.52
C ALA A 509 4.14 27.11 -21.93
N ILE A 510 3.96 26.05 -21.12
CA ILE A 510 4.31 24.68 -21.49
C ILE A 510 3.23 24.13 -22.41
N THR A 511 3.60 23.73 -23.62
CA THR A 511 2.68 23.25 -24.66
C THR A 511 2.73 21.73 -24.86
N THR A 512 3.86 21.08 -24.55
CA THR A 512 4.06 19.62 -24.70
C THR A 512 5.06 19.07 -23.66
N GLY A 513 5.12 17.75 -23.50
CA GLY A 513 6.11 17.08 -22.64
C GLY A 513 5.75 16.99 -21.14
N ASN A 514 4.57 17.49 -20.74
CA ASN A 514 4.12 17.53 -19.35
C ASN A 514 2.77 16.80 -19.13
N GLY A 515 2.54 15.66 -19.80
CA GLY A 515 1.30 14.89 -19.64
C GLY A 515 1.11 14.29 -18.24
N ASN A 516 2.22 14.16 -17.50
CA ASN A 516 2.33 13.67 -16.13
C ASN A 516 1.86 14.73 -15.11
N GLY A 517 1.84 16.01 -15.51
CA GLY A 517 1.49 17.13 -14.64
C GLY A 517 2.56 17.49 -13.61
N PHE A 518 3.82 17.08 -13.79
CA PHE A 518 4.90 17.31 -12.81
C PHE A 518 5.35 18.77 -12.74
N PHE A 519 5.27 19.52 -13.85
CA PHE A 519 5.84 20.86 -13.93
C PHE A 519 4.77 21.94 -14.10
N ALA A 520 5.02 23.14 -13.58
CA ALA A 520 4.28 24.35 -13.87
C ALA A 520 5.24 25.47 -14.26
N ILE A 521 4.84 26.37 -15.17
CA ILE A 521 5.60 27.56 -15.56
C ILE A 521 4.81 28.82 -15.27
N ASN A 522 5.47 29.86 -14.76
CA ASN A 522 4.85 31.18 -14.55
C ASN A 522 5.17 32.17 -15.69
N ASN A 523 4.56 33.36 -15.63
CA ASN A 523 4.74 34.38 -16.68
C ASN A 523 6.17 34.91 -16.79
N SER A 524 7.01 34.71 -15.76
CA SER A 524 8.43 35.08 -15.76
C SER A 524 9.34 33.95 -16.27
N GLY A 525 8.78 32.84 -16.74
CA GLY A 525 9.53 31.71 -17.29
C GLY A 525 10.08 30.75 -16.23
N GLN A 526 9.75 30.94 -14.95
CA GLN A 526 10.20 30.05 -13.88
C GLN A 526 9.38 28.77 -13.89
N ILE A 527 10.06 27.63 -13.97
CA ILE A 527 9.49 26.30 -13.87
C ILE A 527 9.61 25.83 -12.42
N THR A 528 8.51 25.31 -11.89
CA THR A 528 8.39 24.74 -10.54
C THR A 528 7.79 23.34 -10.64
N LEU A 529 7.96 22.54 -9.58
CA LEU A 529 7.26 21.27 -9.45
C LEU A 529 5.85 21.50 -8.90
N THR A 530 4.87 20.79 -9.44
CA THR A 530 3.52 20.73 -8.88
C THR A 530 3.48 19.82 -7.66
N THR A 531 2.34 19.74 -6.97
CA THR A 531 2.11 18.75 -5.91
C THR A 531 2.37 17.32 -6.36
N VAL A 532 2.05 16.99 -7.62
CA VAL A 532 2.30 15.65 -8.18
C VAL A 532 3.79 15.44 -8.47
N GLY A 533 4.47 16.48 -8.96
CA GLY A 533 5.91 16.43 -9.23
C GLY A 533 6.78 16.38 -7.98
N LEU A 534 6.29 16.87 -6.83
CA LEU A 534 7.00 16.87 -5.54
C LEU A 534 6.88 15.56 -4.75
N ALA A 535 6.00 14.65 -5.14
CA ALA A 535 5.83 13.39 -4.41
C ALA A 535 7.17 12.63 -4.36
N SER A 536 7.47 11.98 -3.23
CA SER A 536 8.73 11.25 -3.02
C SER A 536 8.90 10.01 -3.91
N THR A 537 7.91 9.69 -4.74
CA THR A 537 7.94 8.59 -5.71
C THR A 537 7.81 9.12 -7.16
N ALA A 538 7.84 10.44 -7.36
CA ALA A 538 7.71 11.03 -8.69
C ALA A 538 9.09 11.12 -9.33
N ALA A 539 9.23 10.66 -10.57
CA ALA A 539 10.48 10.73 -11.34
C ALA A 539 11.11 12.14 -11.46
N SER A 540 10.33 13.20 -11.19
CA SER A 540 10.83 14.58 -11.14
C SER A 540 11.48 14.96 -9.81
N ASN A 541 11.30 14.19 -8.74
CA ASN A 541 11.82 14.50 -7.40
C ASN A 541 12.45 13.28 -6.70
N ASP A 542 12.61 12.19 -7.44
CA ASP A 542 13.23 10.91 -7.04
C ASP A 542 13.97 10.39 -8.29
N PHE A 543 15.31 10.43 -8.26
CA PHE A 543 16.22 10.08 -9.34
C PHE A 543 16.26 8.58 -9.60
N GLU A 544 15.99 7.76 -8.59
CA GLU A 544 15.88 6.30 -8.74
C GLU A 544 14.63 5.91 -9.54
N THR A 545 13.63 6.81 -9.62
CA THR A 545 12.44 6.62 -10.44
C THR A 545 12.59 7.22 -11.84
N THR A 546 12.68 6.37 -12.88
CA THR A 546 12.80 6.84 -14.28
C THR A 546 11.50 7.43 -14.84
N PRO A 547 11.55 8.45 -15.73
CA PRO A 547 12.74 9.01 -16.40
C PRO A 547 13.38 10.19 -15.67
N ASN A 548 14.72 10.29 -15.74
CA ASN A 548 15.50 11.33 -15.03
C ASN A 548 15.75 12.57 -15.91
N THR A 549 15.22 12.56 -17.14
CA THR A 549 15.31 13.65 -18.10
C THR A 549 13.94 13.91 -18.70
N PHE A 550 13.49 15.16 -18.61
CA PHE A 550 12.21 15.61 -19.14
C PHE A 550 12.44 16.66 -20.23
N ALA A 551 11.77 16.49 -21.37
CA ALA A 551 11.81 17.46 -22.47
C ALA A 551 10.46 18.16 -22.61
N LEU A 552 10.39 19.44 -22.24
CA LEU A 552 9.20 20.27 -22.28
C LEU A 552 9.21 21.17 -23.52
N GLY A 553 8.11 21.23 -24.27
CA GLY A 553 7.93 22.26 -25.29
C GLY A 553 7.39 23.53 -24.66
N VAL A 554 8.09 24.65 -24.78
CA VAL A 554 7.72 25.94 -24.18
C VAL A 554 7.62 27.03 -25.24
N THR A 555 6.52 27.80 -25.19
CA THR A 555 6.32 29.00 -26.02
C THR A 555 6.42 30.27 -25.17
N ALA A 556 6.81 31.37 -25.80
CA ALA A 556 6.78 32.71 -25.23
C ALA A 556 5.83 33.59 -26.06
N THR A 557 5.11 34.51 -25.41
CA THR A 557 4.26 35.50 -26.08
C THR A 557 4.75 36.88 -25.72
N ASP A 558 4.93 37.77 -26.69
CA ASP A 558 5.32 39.16 -26.42
C ASP A 558 4.14 40.05 -25.98
N ASN A 559 4.44 41.29 -25.59
CA ASN A 559 3.44 42.28 -25.19
C ASN A 559 2.53 42.73 -26.35
N ALA A 560 2.94 42.50 -27.60
CA ALA A 560 2.13 42.73 -28.80
C ALA A 560 1.20 41.55 -29.14
N GLY A 561 1.33 40.43 -28.42
CA GLY A 561 0.54 39.21 -28.59
C GLY A 561 1.08 38.24 -29.65
N ASN A 562 2.29 38.45 -30.16
CA ASN A 562 2.91 37.51 -31.07
C ASN A 562 3.50 36.32 -30.28
N VAL A 563 3.23 35.10 -30.74
CA VAL A 563 3.63 33.86 -30.05
C VAL A 563 4.83 33.21 -30.77
N SER A 564 5.85 32.83 -30.01
CA SER A 564 7.01 32.12 -30.52
C SER A 564 6.67 30.73 -31.04
N THR A 565 7.53 30.17 -31.89
CA THR A 565 7.61 28.71 -32.02
C THR A 565 8.04 28.08 -30.69
N ALA A 566 7.57 26.87 -30.39
CA ALA A 566 7.93 26.18 -29.15
C ALA A 566 9.42 25.75 -29.16
N GLY A 567 10.16 26.13 -28.11
CA GLY A 567 11.52 25.66 -27.85
C GLY A 567 11.54 24.47 -26.88
N THR A 568 12.54 23.61 -26.99
CA THR A 568 12.70 22.44 -26.10
C THR A 568 13.49 22.78 -24.85
N ILE A 569 12.87 22.64 -23.68
CA ILE A 569 13.50 22.81 -22.38
C ILE A 569 13.73 21.43 -21.77
N THR A 570 14.99 21.06 -21.64
CA THR A 570 15.41 19.79 -21.04
C THR A 570 15.69 19.99 -19.56
N LEU A 571 15.01 19.25 -18.70
CA LEU A 571 15.23 19.24 -17.26
C LEU A 571 15.84 17.89 -16.88
N ASN A 572 17.06 17.91 -16.37
CA ASN A 572 17.75 16.73 -15.86
C ASN A 572 17.67 16.73 -14.33
N VAL A 573 17.08 15.68 -13.77
CA VAL A 573 17.18 15.42 -12.34
C VAL A 573 18.58 14.84 -12.08
N THR A 574 19.26 15.29 -11.03
CA THR A 574 20.56 14.74 -10.62
C THR A 574 20.43 14.07 -9.25
N ASP A 575 21.06 12.90 -9.15
CA ASP A 575 21.19 12.07 -7.95
C ASP A 575 21.65 12.88 -6.72
N ASN A 576 20.97 12.68 -5.59
CA ASN A 576 21.44 13.03 -4.26
C ASN A 576 22.04 11.81 -3.54
N PRO A 577 23.37 11.63 -3.54
CA PRO A 577 23.97 10.39 -3.04
C PRO A 577 23.81 10.15 -1.53
N ALA A 578 23.20 11.09 -0.79
CA ALA A 578 22.88 10.96 0.62
C ALA A 578 21.55 10.24 0.89
N ASP A 579 20.62 10.17 -0.08
CA ASP A 579 19.39 9.37 0.01
C ASP A 579 19.47 8.07 -0.80
N ASN A 580 20.57 7.86 -1.55
CA ASN A 580 20.92 6.57 -2.13
C ASN A 580 20.85 5.45 -1.08
N LEU A 581 19.86 4.59 -1.29
CA LEU A 581 19.63 3.32 -0.61
C LEU A 581 20.95 2.51 -0.50
N ALA A 582 21.36 2.15 0.73
CA ALA A 582 22.60 1.42 0.97
C ALA A 582 22.50 0.00 0.40
N ALA A 583 23.54 -0.55 -0.23
CA ALA A 583 23.45 -1.84 -0.92
C ALA A 583 22.86 -2.98 -0.01
N PRO A 584 21.99 -3.86 -0.55
CA PRO A 584 21.39 -4.96 0.23
C PRO A 584 22.44 -5.82 0.92
N ILE A 585 22.22 -6.12 2.19
CA ILE A 585 23.08 -7.00 2.98
C ILE A 585 22.64 -8.45 2.76
N ILE A 586 23.59 -9.31 2.35
CA ILE A 586 23.43 -10.76 2.34
C ILE A 586 24.29 -11.33 3.47
N ALA A 587 23.66 -11.72 4.58
CA ALA A 587 24.34 -12.20 5.78
C ALA A 587 24.02 -13.68 6.06
N SER A 588 24.96 -14.37 6.70
CA SER A 588 24.76 -15.72 7.24
C SER A 588 24.98 -15.69 8.74
N LEU A 589 24.05 -16.26 9.50
CA LEU A 589 24.14 -16.37 10.95
C LEU A 589 25.26 -17.34 11.35
N THR A 590 25.79 -17.14 12.53
CA THR A 590 26.84 -17.95 13.15
C THR A 590 26.23 -18.90 14.18
N THR A 591 27.04 -19.76 14.79
CA THR A 591 26.58 -20.67 15.86
C THR A 591 26.43 -19.98 17.22
N GLY A 592 26.81 -18.70 17.31
CA GLY A 592 26.70 -17.86 18.51
C GLY A 592 25.34 -17.17 18.60
N ALA A 593 25.24 -16.19 19.51
CA ALA A 593 24.10 -15.28 19.53
C ALA A 593 24.38 -14.12 18.56
N ASP A 594 23.52 -13.95 17.57
CA ASP A 594 23.68 -12.92 16.53
C ASP A 594 22.62 -11.82 16.67
N PRO A 595 23.00 -10.52 16.85
CA PRO A 595 24.27 -9.92 17.27
C PRO A 595 24.25 -9.52 18.76
N ALA A 596 25.27 -8.80 19.24
CA ALA A 596 25.25 -8.19 20.57
C ALA A 596 24.03 -7.23 20.73
N ALA A 597 23.40 -7.23 21.91
CA ALA A 597 22.21 -6.41 22.17
C ALA A 597 22.41 -4.93 21.74
N GLY A 598 21.58 -4.46 20.81
CA GLY A 598 21.64 -3.09 20.27
C GLY A 598 22.31 -2.92 18.90
N VAL A 599 22.78 -4.01 18.27
CA VAL A 599 23.32 -3.98 16.90
C VAL A 599 22.24 -4.36 15.89
N VAL A 600 22.12 -3.58 14.82
CA VAL A 600 21.24 -3.83 13.67
C VAL A 600 22.02 -4.65 12.64
N LEU A 601 21.43 -5.73 12.12
CA LEU A 601 22.04 -6.68 11.17
C LEU A 601 21.64 -6.41 9.70
N GLY A 602 21.05 -5.26 9.41
CA GLY A 602 20.59 -4.89 8.07
C GLY A 602 20.84 -3.44 7.66
N SER A 603 20.33 -3.11 6.49
CA SER A 603 20.35 -1.83 5.80
C SER A 603 18.94 -1.28 5.66
N ASN A 604 18.77 -0.19 4.90
CA ASN A 604 17.45 0.31 4.52
C ASN A 604 16.90 -0.32 3.23
N ASN A 605 17.52 -1.40 2.74
CA ASN A 605 17.15 -2.15 1.54
C ASN A 605 16.74 -3.58 1.89
N ASP A 606 16.11 -4.26 0.93
CA ASP A 606 15.73 -5.69 0.98
C ASP A 606 16.92 -6.64 1.25
N ASP A 607 17.21 -6.87 2.52
CA ASP A 607 18.28 -7.71 3.02
C ASP A 607 17.91 -9.19 3.00
N ILE A 608 18.93 -10.06 2.95
CA ILE A 608 18.77 -11.51 3.06
C ILE A 608 19.65 -12.04 4.19
N ILE A 609 19.02 -12.51 5.26
CA ILE A 609 19.69 -13.17 6.38
C ILE A 609 19.43 -14.66 6.29
N SER A 610 20.50 -15.47 6.26
CA SER A 610 20.39 -16.93 6.15
C SER A 610 20.83 -17.64 7.42
N GLY A 611 20.08 -18.66 7.84
CA GLY A 611 20.36 -19.47 9.02
C GLY A 611 20.04 -20.96 8.84
N LEU A 612 20.60 -21.78 9.71
CA LEU A 612 20.46 -23.25 9.69
C LEU A 612 19.99 -23.75 11.06
N VAL A 613 19.00 -24.64 11.06
CA VAL A 613 18.66 -25.48 12.22
C VAL A 613 18.99 -26.92 11.87
N SER A 614 19.92 -27.53 12.60
CA SER A 614 20.45 -28.86 12.29
C SER A 614 20.40 -29.80 13.49
N ALA A 615 20.10 -31.07 13.25
CA ALA A 615 20.24 -32.13 14.26
C ALA A 615 21.71 -32.48 14.56
N ALA A 616 22.64 -32.09 13.68
CA ALA A 616 24.06 -32.31 13.89
C ALA A 616 24.63 -31.27 14.87
N ALA A 617 25.40 -31.75 15.86
CA ALA A 617 25.95 -30.88 16.90
C ALA A 617 26.92 -29.84 16.31
N GLY A 618 26.74 -28.58 16.69
CA GLY A 618 27.60 -27.46 16.27
C GLY A 618 27.32 -26.91 14.88
N GLU A 619 26.28 -27.36 14.18
CA GLU A 619 25.88 -26.82 12.87
C GLU A 619 24.74 -25.79 12.94
N THR A 620 23.99 -25.75 14.05
CA THR A 620 22.86 -24.82 14.18
C THR A 620 23.35 -23.39 14.29
N THR A 621 22.94 -22.55 13.34
CA THR A 621 23.22 -21.12 13.30
C THR A 621 21.98 -20.24 13.48
N PHE A 622 20.78 -20.82 13.52
CA PHE A 622 19.57 -20.11 13.91
C PHE A 622 18.96 -20.75 15.17
N SER A 623 18.85 -19.97 16.24
CA SER A 623 18.57 -20.44 17.60
C SER A 623 17.67 -19.48 18.38
N SER A 624 17.34 -19.83 19.62
CA SER A 624 16.59 -18.91 20.50
C SER A 624 17.43 -17.72 21.00
N ALA A 625 18.75 -17.72 20.78
CA ALA A 625 19.64 -16.68 21.27
C ALA A 625 19.76 -15.49 20.30
N ASP A 626 19.20 -15.61 19.10
CA ASP A 626 19.39 -14.64 18.02
C ASP A 626 18.38 -13.49 18.09
N PHE A 627 18.88 -12.29 17.81
CA PHE A 627 18.14 -11.04 17.73
C PHE A 627 18.35 -10.46 16.32
N ILE A 628 17.39 -10.62 15.42
CA ILE A 628 17.53 -10.13 14.05
C ILE A 628 16.69 -8.87 13.91
N ASN A 629 17.34 -7.77 13.53
CA ASN A 629 16.70 -6.52 13.19
C ASN A 629 17.42 -5.96 11.96
N THR A 630 16.71 -5.82 10.84
CA THR A 630 17.25 -5.28 9.58
C THR A 630 17.24 -3.76 9.53
N GLY A 631 16.49 -3.10 10.41
CA GLY A 631 16.60 -1.66 10.66
C GLY A 631 15.78 -0.77 9.73
N ASP A 632 15.18 -1.35 8.70
CA ASP A 632 14.20 -0.64 7.89
C ASP A 632 12.86 -0.51 8.67
N ASN A 633 12.11 0.56 8.46
CA ASN A 633 10.80 0.73 9.11
C ASN A 633 9.68 0.16 8.21
N GLY A 634 9.89 -1.03 7.64
CA GLY A 634 8.89 -1.77 6.86
C GLY A 634 8.85 -1.43 5.38
N SER A 635 10.01 -1.32 4.72
CA SER A 635 10.07 -1.38 3.25
C SER A 635 9.92 -2.86 2.88
N ALA A 636 8.91 -3.20 2.09
CA ALA A 636 8.50 -4.59 1.95
C ALA A 636 9.51 -5.44 1.14
N GLY A 637 10.49 -6.08 1.80
CA GLY A 637 11.46 -6.91 1.10
C GLY A 637 12.40 -7.79 1.92
N ASP A 638 12.65 -7.48 3.19
CA ASP A 638 13.63 -8.21 4.00
C ASP A 638 13.28 -9.68 4.16
N THR A 639 14.27 -10.56 3.97
CA THR A 639 14.08 -12.01 3.94
C THR A 639 14.96 -12.75 4.94
N LEU A 640 14.32 -13.42 5.90
CA LEU A 640 14.96 -14.45 6.73
C LEU A 640 14.81 -15.83 6.06
N ASN A 641 15.92 -16.37 5.58
CA ASN A 641 16.01 -17.66 4.91
C ASN A 641 16.53 -18.75 5.86
N ILE A 642 15.67 -19.69 6.25
CA ILE A 642 16.00 -20.78 7.17
C ILE A 642 15.96 -22.14 6.48
N GLU A 643 17.05 -22.90 6.62
CA GLU A 643 17.08 -24.31 6.28
C GLU A 643 16.88 -25.19 7.53
N LEU A 644 15.99 -26.18 7.47
CA LEU A 644 15.77 -27.17 8.52
C LEU A 644 16.34 -28.54 8.11
N ARG A 645 17.49 -28.92 8.68
CA ARG A 645 18.21 -30.17 8.40
C ARG A 645 18.08 -31.16 9.56
N GLY A 646 17.00 -31.95 9.54
CA GLY A 646 16.81 -33.04 10.51
C GLY A 646 16.39 -32.61 11.92
N ALA A 647 16.26 -31.31 12.20
CA ALA A 647 15.71 -30.76 13.45
C ALA A 647 14.61 -29.71 13.20
N SER A 648 13.67 -29.60 14.14
CA SER A 648 12.63 -28.57 14.16
C SER A 648 13.10 -27.33 14.94
N TYR A 649 12.66 -26.14 14.53
CA TYR A 649 12.91 -24.89 15.28
C TYR A 649 11.89 -24.71 16.41
N THR A 650 12.36 -24.58 17.64
CA THR A 650 11.50 -24.53 18.85
C THR A 650 11.03 -23.13 19.25
N GLY A 651 11.48 -22.07 18.58
CA GLY A 651 11.10 -20.68 18.85
C GLY A 651 12.04 -19.96 19.81
N GLY A 652 11.83 -18.65 19.98
CA GLY A 652 12.52 -17.82 20.98
C GLY A 652 13.47 -16.75 20.43
N ALA A 653 13.80 -16.77 19.14
CA ALA A 653 14.51 -15.66 18.50
C ALA A 653 13.61 -14.43 18.47
N THR A 654 14.21 -13.25 18.60
CA THR A 654 13.51 -11.98 18.44
C THR A 654 13.78 -11.47 17.02
N ILE A 655 12.73 -11.36 16.21
CA ILE A 655 12.84 -10.87 14.83
C ILE A 655 12.03 -9.58 14.69
N GLN A 656 12.69 -8.52 14.23
CA GLN A 656 12.15 -7.19 13.97
C GLN A 656 12.51 -6.78 12.54
N ASN A 657 11.63 -6.01 11.90
CA ASN A 657 11.82 -5.43 10.57
C ASN A 657 12.09 -6.43 9.44
N VAL A 658 11.85 -7.72 9.66
CA VAL A 658 11.88 -8.74 8.58
C VAL A 658 10.46 -9.07 8.15
N GLU A 659 10.12 -8.89 6.87
CA GLU A 659 8.78 -9.15 6.33
C GLU A 659 8.61 -10.59 5.84
N ASN A 660 9.65 -11.17 5.22
CA ASN A 660 9.59 -12.46 4.56
C ASN A 660 10.32 -13.54 5.36
N LEU A 661 9.60 -14.59 5.75
CA LEU A 661 10.18 -15.81 6.31
C LEU A 661 10.22 -16.90 5.23
N LYS A 662 11.39 -17.22 4.72
CA LYS A 662 11.62 -18.29 3.75
C LYS A 662 12.14 -19.54 4.44
N VAL A 663 11.43 -20.67 4.31
CA VAL A 663 11.81 -21.93 4.97
C VAL A 663 11.93 -23.06 3.96
N THR A 664 13.00 -23.84 4.08
CA THR A 664 13.25 -25.04 3.28
C THR A 664 13.50 -26.24 4.19
N THR A 665 12.88 -27.39 3.93
CA THR A 665 13.14 -28.62 4.69
C THR A 665 13.23 -29.89 3.82
N GLY A 666 14.11 -30.82 4.22
CA GLY A 666 14.30 -32.12 3.57
C GLY A 666 13.54 -33.29 4.21
N THR A 667 13.01 -33.13 5.43
CA THR A 667 12.18 -34.12 6.14
C THR A 667 10.98 -33.44 6.78
N ALA A 668 9.97 -34.16 7.26
CA ALA A 668 8.85 -33.50 7.94
C ALA A 668 9.36 -32.78 9.20
N GLN A 669 9.14 -31.47 9.30
CA GLN A 669 9.66 -30.62 10.39
C GLN A 669 8.72 -29.48 10.75
N ASN A 670 8.89 -28.99 11.97
CA ASN A 670 8.14 -27.88 12.53
C ASN A 670 9.03 -26.63 12.65
N PHE A 671 8.42 -25.47 12.43
CA PHE A 671 9.00 -24.15 12.63
C PHE A 671 8.10 -23.33 13.57
N ASN A 672 8.58 -23.03 14.79
CA ASN A 672 7.83 -22.20 15.73
C ASN A 672 8.17 -20.72 15.53
N SER A 673 7.25 -19.91 15.01
CA SER A 673 7.44 -18.48 14.72
C SER A 673 7.22 -17.56 15.94
N ASN A 674 7.10 -18.11 17.15
CA ASN A 674 6.95 -17.29 18.35
C ASN A 674 8.15 -16.35 18.55
N GLY A 675 7.90 -15.04 18.64
CA GLY A 675 8.92 -13.99 18.73
C GLY A 675 9.18 -13.23 17.42
N MET A 676 8.57 -13.66 16.31
CA MET A 676 8.62 -12.99 15.01
C MET A 676 7.41 -12.08 14.88
N THR A 677 7.60 -10.76 15.04
CA THR A 677 6.46 -9.81 15.09
C THR A 677 6.29 -8.98 13.83
N SER A 678 7.35 -8.86 13.01
CA SER A 678 7.36 -8.11 11.76
C SER A 678 6.99 -8.95 10.53
N VAL A 679 7.12 -10.28 10.62
CA VAL A 679 6.93 -11.17 9.47
C VAL A 679 5.47 -11.10 8.99
N ASN A 680 5.28 -10.83 7.70
CA ASN A 680 3.95 -10.78 7.09
C ASN A 680 3.77 -11.83 5.97
N LYS A 681 4.86 -12.41 5.48
CA LYS A 681 4.88 -13.39 4.40
C LYS A 681 5.70 -14.62 4.77
N ILE A 682 5.15 -15.81 4.51
CA ILE A 682 5.86 -17.08 4.63
C ILE A 682 6.07 -17.69 3.25
N ILE A 683 7.30 -18.05 2.94
CA ILE A 683 7.69 -18.69 1.68
C ILE A 683 8.12 -20.12 2.00
N ASN A 684 7.33 -21.12 1.57
CA ASN A 684 7.78 -22.51 1.55
C ASN A 684 8.52 -22.75 0.23
N ASN A 685 9.85 -22.83 0.31
CA ASN A 685 10.71 -22.85 -0.87
C ASN A 685 11.23 -24.25 -1.15
N ALA A 686 10.56 -24.97 -2.05
CA ALA A 686 11.00 -26.26 -2.57
C ALA A 686 11.28 -27.33 -1.48
N SER A 687 10.49 -27.34 -0.40
CA SER A 687 10.61 -28.36 0.64
C SER A 687 10.29 -29.74 0.06
N ALA A 688 11.20 -30.70 0.26
CA ALA A 688 11.03 -32.09 -0.17
C ALA A 688 10.14 -32.91 0.80
N ALA A 689 9.69 -32.29 1.90
CA ALA A 689 8.85 -32.89 2.91
C ALA A 689 7.93 -31.84 3.56
N ALA A 690 6.96 -32.30 4.37
CA ALA A 690 5.94 -31.45 4.98
C ALA A 690 6.55 -30.42 5.96
N LEU A 691 6.25 -29.15 5.74
CA LEU A 691 6.59 -28.06 6.65
C LEU A 691 5.36 -27.69 7.51
N THR A 692 5.56 -27.59 8.82
CA THR A 692 4.54 -27.06 9.74
C THR A 692 5.04 -25.78 10.40
N VAL A 693 4.36 -24.65 10.19
CA VAL A 693 4.65 -23.38 10.90
C VAL A 693 3.65 -23.21 12.03
N GLN A 694 4.14 -22.96 13.25
CA GLN A 694 3.32 -22.87 14.48
C GLN A 694 3.48 -21.50 15.16
N ASN A 695 2.47 -21.09 15.91
CA ASN A 695 2.42 -19.84 16.69
C ASN A 695 2.57 -18.58 15.83
N MET A 696 1.90 -18.55 14.68
CA MET A 696 1.84 -17.37 13.82
C MET A 696 1.00 -16.25 14.46
N HIS A 697 1.36 -15.00 14.22
CA HIS A 697 0.57 -13.82 14.64
C HIS A 697 -0.38 -13.35 13.53
N ALA A 698 -1.29 -12.43 13.88
CA ALA A 698 -2.36 -11.95 12.99
C ALA A 698 -1.89 -11.27 11.68
N GLY A 699 -0.62 -10.88 11.58
CA GLY A 699 -0.04 -10.21 10.41
C GLY A 699 0.52 -11.15 9.35
N MET A 700 0.73 -12.43 9.68
CA MET A 700 1.29 -13.44 8.75
C MET A 700 0.21 -13.98 7.80
N LEU A 701 -0.30 -13.13 6.92
CA LEU A 701 -1.43 -13.41 6.05
C LEU A 701 -1.03 -13.81 4.62
N ASN A 702 0.25 -13.64 4.25
CA ASN A 702 0.73 -13.95 2.90
C ASN A 702 1.53 -15.24 2.88
N PHE A 703 1.22 -16.12 1.94
CA PHE A 703 1.88 -17.41 1.76
C PHE A 703 2.35 -17.53 0.32
N GLU A 704 3.59 -17.94 0.13
CA GLU A 704 4.10 -18.33 -1.17
C GLU A 704 4.56 -19.79 -1.12
N LEU A 705 4.01 -20.59 -2.03
CA LEU A 705 4.30 -22.01 -2.14
C LEU A 705 5.03 -22.24 -3.46
N ASN A 706 6.30 -22.63 -3.37
CA ASN A 706 7.17 -22.84 -4.52
C ASN A 706 7.63 -24.30 -4.60
N ASN A 707 7.36 -24.96 -5.72
CA ASN A 707 7.92 -26.25 -6.15
C ASN A 707 7.92 -27.36 -5.08
N ILE A 708 6.74 -27.68 -4.55
CA ILE A 708 6.59 -28.77 -3.57
C ILE A 708 6.46 -30.07 -4.37
N ALA A 709 7.49 -30.92 -4.30
CA ALA A 709 7.55 -32.17 -5.05
C ALA A 709 6.25 -32.98 -4.90
N GLY A 710 5.81 -33.62 -6.01
CA GLY A 710 4.57 -34.39 -6.02
C GLY A 710 4.50 -35.41 -4.88
N GLY A 711 3.38 -35.42 -4.14
CA GLY A 711 3.16 -36.30 -2.99
C GLY A 711 3.60 -35.76 -1.62
N VAL A 712 4.06 -34.51 -1.55
CA VAL A 712 4.44 -33.82 -0.30
C VAL A 712 3.35 -32.82 0.10
N SER A 713 3.03 -32.73 1.39
CA SER A 713 2.07 -31.74 1.94
C SER A 713 2.50 -30.31 1.60
N ALA A 714 1.56 -29.47 1.16
CA ALA A 714 1.83 -28.07 0.80
C ALA A 714 2.24 -27.22 2.01
N GLY A 715 1.87 -27.67 3.21
CA GLY A 715 2.27 -27.11 4.49
C GLY A 715 1.11 -27.00 5.46
N VAL A 716 1.42 -26.92 6.75
CA VAL A 716 0.45 -26.67 7.82
C VAL A 716 0.82 -25.36 8.51
N TYR A 717 -0.06 -24.37 8.45
CA TYR A 717 0.19 -23.01 8.93
C TYR A 717 -0.74 -22.68 10.09
N GLN A 718 -0.17 -22.52 11.28
CA GLN A 718 -0.93 -22.46 12.52
C GLN A 718 -0.74 -21.17 13.30
N TYR A 719 -1.84 -20.41 13.43
CA TYR A 719 -1.91 -19.23 14.26
C TYR A 719 -1.91 -19.58 15.75
N ALA A 720 -1.27 -18.71 16.54
CA ALA A 720 -1.44 -18.72 17.99
C ALA A 720 -2.92 -18.46 18.35
N ALA A 721 -3.35 -18.88 19.54
CA ALA A 721 -4.74 -18.78 19.95
C ALA A 721 -5.23 -17.30 19.95
N GLY A 722 -6.41 -17.05 19.36
CA GLY A 722 -7.09 -15.74 19.40
C GLY A 722 -6.46 -14.63 18.55
N GLN A 723 -5.62 -14.98 17.57
CA GLN A 723 -4.98 -14.01 16.68
C GLN A 723 -5.91 -13.47 15.58
N LEU A 724 -6.85 -14.29 15.10
CA LEU A 724 -7.70 -13.92 13.99
C LEU A 724 -9.11 -13.56 14.47
N THR A 725 -9.62 -12.40 14.04
CA THR A 725 -10.91 -11.83 14.45
C THR A 725 -12.06 -12.10 13.48
N GLY A 726 -11.81 -12.77 12.34
CA GLY A 726 -12.83 -13.01 11.32
C GLY A 726 -12.94 -11.92 10.25
N SER A 727 -12.04 -10.94 10.24
CA SER A 727 -11.99 -9.86 9.24
C SER A 727 -10.78 -9.96 8.30
N GLN A 728 -9.85 -10.88 8.58
CA GLN A 728 -8.58 -10.97 7.86
C GLN A 728 -8.74 -11.75 6.55
N VAL A 729 -7.97 -11.36 5.54
CA VAL A 729 -7.85 -12.03 4.25
C VAL A 729 -6.48 -12.68 4.16
N ALA A 730 -6.43 -13.98 3.89
CA ALA A 730 -5.18 -14.69 3.68
C ALA A 730 -4.90 -14.85 2.18
N LYS A 731 -3.70 -14.51 1.72
CA LYS A 731 -3.29 -14.65 0.32
C LYS A 731 -2.30 -15.79 0.14
N VAL A 732 -2.56 -16.69 -0.81
CA VAL A 732 -1.76 -17.88 -1.11
C VAL A 732 -1.35 -17.86 -2.57
N VAL A 733 -0.06 -17.66 -2.83
CA VAL A 733 0.52 -17.58 -4.17
C VAL A 733 1.24 -18.88 -4.49
N LEU A 734 0.88 -19.47 -5.63
CA LEU A 734 1.47 -20.70 -6.15
C LEU A 734 2.47 -20.31 -7.25
N THR A 735 3.76 -20.28 -6.92
CA THR A 735 4.84 -19.85 -7.84
C THR A 735 5.54 -21.01 -8.55
N GLY A 736 5.20 -22.25 -8.20
CA GLY A 736 5.57 -23.46 -8.94
C GLY A 736 4.53 -24.56 -8.76
N PRO A 737 4.73 -25.75 -9.37
CA PRO A 737 3.83 -26.88 -9.20
C PRO A 737 3.66 -27.23 -7.72
N VAL A 738 2.42 -27.38 -7.27
CA VAL A 738 2.08 -27.81 -5.92
C VAL A 738 1.20 -29.05 -6.05
N GLY A 739 1.73 -30.20 -5.61
CA GLY A 739 1.08 -31.50 -5.78
C GLY A 739 1.23 -32.09 -7.18
N ALA A 740 1.06 -33.40 -7.27
CA ALA A 740 0.93 -34.09 -8.56
C ALA A 740 -0.55 -34.31 -8.87
N THR A 741 -0.90 -34.40 -10.15
CA THR A 741 -2.21 -34.90 -10.58
C THR A 741 -2.49 -36.26 -9.93
N GLY A 742 -3.39 -36.29 -8.93
CA GLY A 742 -3.79 -37.50 -8.20
C GLY A 742 -3.10 -37.77 -6.84
N ALA A 743 -2.21 -36.89 -6.36
CA ALA A 743 -1.60 -37.00 -5.03
C ALA A 743 -1.87 -35.73 -4.21
N ASN A 744 -2.63 -35.87 -3.11
CA ASN A 744 -3.12 -34.74 -2.31
C ASN A 744 -1.98 -34.01 -1.58
N SER A 745 -1.65 -32.79 -2.02
CA SER A 745 -0.85 -31.85 -1.24
C SER A 745 -1.79 -30.99 -0.38
N ALA A 746 -1.88 -31.32 0.91
CA ALA A 746 -2.72 -30.58 1.84
C ALA A 746 -2.09 -29.21 2.15
N PHE A 747 -2.86 -28.14 1.93
CA PHE A 747 -2.57 -26.81 2.47
C PHE A 747 -3.54 -26.58 3.63
N THR A 748 -3.01 -26.63 4.84
CA THR A 748 -3.83 -26.49 6.05
C THR A 748 -3.58 -25.11 6.64
N ILE A 749 -4.64 -24.33 6.81
CA ILE A 749 -4.62 -23.12 7.65
C ILE A 749 -5.58 -23.36 8.82
N GLY A 750 -5.06 -23.42 10.04
CA GLY A 750 -5.87 -23.67 11.25
C GLY A 750 -5.07 -23.46 12.54
N PRO A 751 -5.69 -23.26 13.71
CA PRO A 751 -4.98 -22.94 14.95
C PRO A 751 -4.21 -24.14 15.54
N VAL A 752 -3.22 -23.85 16.41
CA VAL A 752 -2.49 -24.86 17.22
C VAL A 752 -3.39 -25.50 18.30
N VAL A 753 -4.49 -24.82 18.69
CA VAL A 753 -5.40 -25.22 19.78
C VAL A 753 -6.83 -24.82 19.45
N ALA A 754 -7.83 -25.57 19.93
CA ALA A 754 -9.27 -25.39 19.77
C ALA A 754 -9.85 -24.09 20.40
N VAL A 755 -9.32 -22.93 20.00
CA VAL A 755 -9.82 -21.59 20.34
C VAL A 755 -10.03 -20.84 19.03
N ALA A 756 -11.15 -20.13 18.89
CA ALA A 756 -11.60 -19.55 17.62
C ALA A 756 -10.54 -18.62 16.99
N ASN A 757 -10.01 -19.02 15.84
CA ASN A 757 -9.28 -18.18 14.89
C ASN A 757 -10.05 -18.27 13.58
N SER A 758 -10.60 -17.16 13.09
CA SER A 758 -11.39 -17.16 11.86
C SER A 758 -10.85 -16.17 10.82
N LEU A 759 -10.79 -16.59 9.56
CA LEU A 759 -10.57 -15.71 8.41
C LEU A 759 -11.92 -15.19 7.88
N ALA A 760 -11.90 -14.10 7.13
CA ALA A 760 -13.03 -13.65 6.32
C ALA A 760 -12.98 -14.25 4.91
N GLU A 761 -11.76 -14.34 4.36
CA GLU A 761 -11.53 -14.68 2.95
C GLU A 761 -10.14 -15.31 2.75
N ILE A 762 -10.03 -16.17 1.74
CA ILE A 762 -8.77 -16.76 1.29
C ILE A 762 -8.62 -16.55 -0.22
N ASP A 763 -7.52 -15.93 -0.62
CA ASP A 763 -7.20 -15.61 -2.01
C ASP A 763 -6.10 -16.53 -2.53
N PHE A 764 -6.42 -17.40 -3.49
CA PHE A 764 -5.43 -18.19 -4.22
C PHE A 764 -5.03 -17.50 -5.52
N GLU A 765 -3.71 -17.46 -5.80
CA GLU A 765 -3.14 -16.93 -7.04
C GLU A 765 -2.28 -18.01 -7.73
N ALA A 766 -2.81 -18.63 -8.78
CA ALA A 766 -2.17 -19.70 -9.54
C ALA A 766 -1.25 -19.15 -10.65
N LYS A 767 -0.02 -18.76 -10.28
CA LYS A 767 0.93 -18.10 -11.20
C LYS A 767 1.72 -19.04 -12.11
N SER A 768 2.05 -20.25 -11.65
CA SER A 768 2.87 -21.19 -12.44
C SER A 768 2.66 -22.65 -12.02
N GLY A 769 2.50 -23.53 -13.00
CA GLY A 769 2.31 -24.97 -12.78
C GLY A 769 0.86 -25.33 -12.42
N ALA A 770 0.46 -26.57 -12.70
CA ALA A 770 -0.82 -27.08 -12.22
C ALA A 770 -0.78 -27.12 -10.68
N GLY A 771 -1.73 -26.44 -10.04
CA GLY A 771 -1.85 -26.43 -8.58
C GLY A 771 -2.93 -27.39 -8.14
N PHE A 772 -2.61 -28.33 -7.25
CA PHE A 772 -3.59 -29.12 -6.51
C PHE A 772 -3.47 -28.79 -5.04
N VAL A 773 -4.53 -28.20 -4.48
CA VAL A 773 -4.58 -27.81 -3.08
C VAL A 773 -5.79 -28.43 -2.41
N THR A 774 -5.55 -29.24 -1.37
CA THR A 774 -6.60 -29.57 -0.41
C THR A 774 -6.60 -28.52 0.69
N LEU A 775 -7.63 -27.68 0.73
CA LEU A 775 -7.85 -26.75 1.82
C LEU A 775 -8.46 -27.50 2.99
N THR A 776 -7.75 -27.47 4.12
CA THR A 776 -8.28 -27.90 5.41
C THR A 776 -8.29 -26.71 6.34
N THR A 777 -9.46 -26.41 6.92
CA THR A 777 -9.64 -25.38 7.94
C THR A 777 -9.99 -26.04 9.27
N ASP A 778 -10.01 -25.25 10.35
CA ASP A 778 -10.55 -25.72 11.64
C ASP A 778 -12.08 -25.83 11.61
N ALA A 779 -12.63 -26.73 12.42
CA ALA A 779 -14.06 -26.90 12.66
C ALA A 779 -14.73 -25.64 13.27
N VAL A 780 -13.94 -24.69 13.78
CA VAL A 780 -14.40 -23.44 14.42
C VAL A 780 -14.31 -22.21 13.49
N GLN A 781 -13.91 -22.38 12.23
CA GLN A 781 -13.85 -21.30 11.22
C GLN A 781 -15.26 -20.86 10.81
N THR A 782 -15.85 -19.97 11.60
CA THR A 782 -17.26 -19.56 11.48
C THR A 782 -17.48 -18.32 10.62
N SER A 783 -16.42 -17.53 10.35
CA SER A 783 -16.50 -16.26 9.62
C SER A 783 -15.96 -16.31 8.19
N LEU A 784 -15.39 -17.43 7.73
CA LEU A 784 -14.86 -17.54 6.37
C LEU A 784 -16.05 -17.52 5.41
N LYS A 785 -16.16 -16.50 4.56
CA LYS A 785 -17.29 -16.34 3.63
C LYS A 785 -16.90 -16.59 2.18
N THR A 786 -15.69 -16.19 1.82
CA THR A 786 -15.25 -16.13 0.43
C THR A 786 -13.94 -16.88 0.23
N ILE A 787 -13.84 -17.60 -0.89
CA ILE A 787 -12.58 -18.09 -1.43
C ILE A 787 -12.45 -17.51 -2.84
N GLN A 788 -11.40 -16.74 -3.10
CA GLN A 788 -11.09 -16.21 -4.42
C GLN A 788 -10.00 -17.04 -5.08
N VAL A 789 -10.08 -17.21 -6.39
CA VAL A 789 -9.04 -17.85 -7.19
C VAL A 789 -8.74 -16.97 -8.41
N THR A 790 -7.46 -16.69 -8.61
CA THR A 790 -6.95 -15.88 -9.72
C THR A 790 -5.75 -16.56 -10.39
N GLY A 791 -5.32 -16.06 -11.54
CA GLY A 791 -4.09 -16.52 -12.22
C GLY A 791 -4.36 -17.23 -13.55
N THR A 792 -3.31 -17.66 -14.23
CA THR A 792 -3.41 -18.14 -15.63
C THR A 792 -3.27 -19.65 -15.77
N ASN A 793 -2.95 -20.38 -14.69
CA ASN A 793 -2.72 -21.82 -14.73
C ASN A 793 -3.91 -22.58 -14.17
N ALA A 794 -4.01 -23.84 -14.60
CA ALA A 794 -5.00 -24.77 -14.10
C ALA A 794 -4.86 -24.94 -12.57
N PHE A 795 -5.99 -24.84 -11.87
CA PHE A 795 -6.01 -24.92 -10.42
C PHE A 795 -7.12 -25.86 -9.94
N THR A 796 -6.75 -26.80 -9.09
CA THR A 796 -7.69 -27.70 -8.40
C THR A 796 -7.74 -27.36 -6.92
N LEU A 797 -8.94 -27.01 -6.47
CA LEU A 797 -9.27 -26.81 -5.07
C LEU A 797 -10.16 -27.95 -4.56
N ALA A 798 -9.65 -28.69 -3.58
CA ALA A 798 -10.43 -29.67 -2.84
C ALA A 798 -10.71 -29.12 -1.44
N LEU A 799 -11.99 -29.06 -1.05
CA LEU A 799 -12.39 -28.75 0.32
C LEU A 799 -12.51 -30.09 1.06
N ALA A 800 -11.78 -30.28 2.17
CA ALA A 800 -11.77 -31.57 2.86
C ALA A 800 -13.16 -31.85 3.49
N ALA A 801 -13.84 -32.90 3.04
CA ALA A 801 -15.21 -33.25 3.42
C ALA A 801 -15.43 -33.46 4.93
N ASP A 802 -14.36 -33.83 5.65
CA ASP A 802 -14.42 -34.27 7.05
C ASP A 802 -14.03 -33.13 8.03
N GLN A 803 -13.27 -32.15 7.54
CA GLN A 803 -12.57 -31.15 8.37
C GLN A 803 -12.94 -29.71 8.00
N VAL A 804 -13.55 -29.49 6.83
CA VAL A 804 -14.05 -28.18 6.42
C VAL A 804 -15.57 -28.22 6.46
N ALA A 805 -16.14 -27.86 7.61
CA ALA A 805 -17.52 -27.36 7.65
C ALA A 805 -17.49 -25.96 7.00
N THR A 806 -17.32 -25.90 5.68
CA THR A 806 -17.06 -24.64 4.94
C THR A 806 -18.18 -23.64 5.26
N THR A 807 -17.90 -22.65 6.10
CA THR A 807 -18.75 -21.46 6.19
C THR A 807 -18.63 -20.60 4.95
N ALA A 808 -17.60 -20.87 4.13
CA ALA A 808 -17.44 -20.26 2.82
C ALA A 808 -18.62 -20.65 1.95
N THR A 809 -19.50 -19.67 1.71
CA THR A 809 -20.64 -19.80 0.81
C THR A 809 -20.33 -19.26 -0.58
N THR A 810 -19.19 -18.57 -0.76
CA THR A 810 -18.80 -17.99 -2.04
C THR A 810 -17.43 -18.51 -2.46
N ILE A 811 -17.34 -19.16 -3.61
CA ILE A 811 -16.10 -19.62 -4.23
C ILE A 811 -16.04 -19.00 -5.62
N ASN A 812 -15.11 -18.08 -5.86
CA ASN A 812 -15.08 -17.30 -7.09
C ASN A 812 -13.70 -17.34 -7.74
N ALA A 813 -13.64 -18.11 -8.82
CA ALA A 813 -12.52 -18.28 -9.72
C ALA A 813 -12.64 -17.43 -11.00
N GLY A 814 -13.48 -16.38 -11.02
CA GLY A 814 -13.67 -15.50 -12.18
C GLY A 814 -12.40 -14.79 -12.67
N GLY A 815 -11.36 -14.71 -11.83
CA GLY A 815 -10.05 -14.20 -12.21
C GLY A 815 -9.04 -15.27 -12.66
N ASN A 816 -9.44 -16.54 -12.73
CA ASN A 816 -8.60 -17.63 -13.23
C ASN A 816 -8.85 -17.85 -14.74
N SER A 817 -7.80 -18.03 -15.53
CA SER A 817 -7.92 -18.27 -16.98
C SER A 817 -7.35 -19.62 -17.43
N GLY A 818 -6.96 -20.48 -16.50
CA GLY A 818 -6.27 -21.75 -16.78
C GLY A 818 -7.14 -22.99 -16.63
N GLY A 819 -8.39 -22.83 -16.22
CA GLY A 819 -9.29 -23.92 -15.82
C GLY A 819 -9.28 -24.16 -14.31
N PHE A 820 -10.46 -24.18 -13.71
CA PHE A 820 -10.69 -24.34 -12.28
C PHE A 820 -11.47 -25.62 -11.99
N THR A 821 -10.91 -26.48 -11.14
CA THR A 821 -11.60 -27.68 -10.63
C THR A 821 -11.89 -27.52 -9.15
N LEU A 822 -13.16 -27.64 -8.77
CA LEU A 822 -13.63 -27.57 -7.39
C LEU A 822 -14.25 -28.91 -6.96
N THR A 823 -13.83 -29.42 -5.81
CA THR A 823 -14.35 -30.67 -5.23
C THR A 823 -14.57 -30.55 -3.72
N GLY A 824 -15.39 -31.45 -3.15
CA GLY A 824 -15.54 -31.59 -1.70
C GLY A 824 -16.44 -30.52 -1.04
N LEU A 825 -17.32 -29.88 -1.79
CA LEU A 825 -18.30 -28.94 -1.26
C LEU A 825 -19.23 -29.63 -0.25
N GLY A 826 -19.46 -28.98 0.90
CA GLY A 826 -20.44 -29.42 1.90
C GLY A 826 -21.88 -29.01 1.56
N ALA A 827 -22.85 -29.40 2.38
CA ALA A 827 -24.30 -29.17 2.17
C ALA A 827 -24.80 -27.71 2.36
N ALA A 828 -23.89 -26.73 2.50
CA ALA A 828 -24.26 -25.32 2.59
C ALA A 828 -24.74 -24.79 1.23
N ALA A 829 -25.42 -23.63 1.23
CA ALA A 829 -25.76 -22.95 -0.01
C ALA A 829 -24.50 -22.25 -0.57
N HIS A 830 -24.07 -22.66 -1.76
CA HIS A 830 -22.85 -22.18 -2.38
C HIS A 830 -23.13 -21.31 -3.61
N THR A 831 -22.40 -20.21 -3.73
CA THR A 831 -22.24 -19.44 -4.95
C THR A 831 -20.85 -19.73 -5.51
N VAL A 832 -20.80 -20.43 -6.64
CA VAL A 832 -19.58 -20.86 -7.30
C VAL A 832 -19.47 -20.17 -8.66
N THR A 833 -18.36 -19.51 -8.91
CA THR A 833 -18.07 -18.84 -10.18
C THR A 833 -16.77 -19.39 -10.74
N GLY A 834 -16.78 -19.89 -11.96
CA GLY A 834 -15.60 -20.21 -12.77
C GLY A 834 -15.06 -18.99 -13.51
N GLY A 835 -14.01 -19.20 -14.27
CA GLY A 835 -13.27 -18.18 -14.99
C GLY A 835 -13.27 -18.41 -16.49
N SER A 836 -12.11 -18.21 -17.12
CA SER A 836 -11.90 -18.72 -18.49
C SER A 836 -11.23 -20.09 -18.42
N GLY A 837 -11.56 -20.98 -19.36
CA GLY A 837 -11.00 -22.32 -19.42
C GLY A 837 -12.09 -23.38 -19.36
N SER A 838 -11.73 -24.65 -19.18
CA SER A 838 -12.73 -25.69 -18.92
C SER A 838 -12.79 -25.96 -17.43
N ASP A 839 -13.87 -25.50 -16.80
CA ASP A 839 -14.04 -25.60 -15.35
C ASP A 839 -14.86 -26.85 -14.95
N LEU A 840 -14.63 -27.35 -13.73
CA LEU A 840 -15.35 -28.49 -13.17
C LEU A 840 -15.80 -28.19 -11.73
N PHE A 841 -17.10 -28.19 -11.49
CA PHE A 841 -17.71 -27.99 -10.17
C PHE A 841 -18.32 -29.30 -9.68
N ALA A 842 -17.64 -30.01 -8.79
CA ALA A 842 -18.10 -31.29 -8.25
C ALA A 842 -18.73 -31.14 -6.86
N PHE A 843 -20.06 -31.22 -6.83
CA PHE A 843 -20.88 -31.16 -5.61
C PHE A 843 -21.01 -32.50 -4.89
N GLY A 844 -20.67 -33.61 -5.54
CA GLY A 844 -20.85 -34.95 -4.96
C GLY A 844 -22.32 -35.20 -4.60
N ALA A 845 -22.61 -35.36 -3.31
CA ALA A 845 -23.95 -35.56 -2.76
C ALA A 845 -24.55 -34.29 -2.11
N ASN A 846 -24.10 -33.09 -2.48
CA ASN A 846 -24.47 -31.83 -1.82
C ASN A 846 -25.10 -30.74 -2.70
N LEU A 847 -25.44 -31.02 -3.98
CA LEU A 847 -26.16 -30.06 -4.83
C LEU A 847 -27.60 -29.81 -4.33
N GLY A 848 -27.95 -28.55 -4.12
CA GLY A 848 -29.24 -28.07 -3.65
C GLY A 848 -29.82 -26.91 -4.46
N ALA A 849 -31.09 -26.57 -4.23
CA ALA A 849 -31.79 -25.53 -4.99
C ALA A 849 -31.35 -24.09 -4.67
N THR A 850 -30.63 -23.90 -3.57
CA THR A 850 -30.10 -22.58 -3.18
C THR A 850 -28.71 -22.31 -3.74
N ASP A 851 -28.10 -23.29 -4.42
CA ASP A 851 -26.79 -23.12 -5.02
C ASP A 851 -26.88 -22.25 -6.28
N ALA A 852 -25.84 -21.45 -6.51
CA ALA A 852 -25.66 -20.64 -7.70
C ALA A 852 -24.32 -21.00 -8.35
N ILE A 853 -24.33 -21.36 -9.62
CA ILE A 853 -23.15 -21.81 -10.36
C ILE A 853 -23.04 -21.01 -11.66
N THR A 854 -21.91 -20.35 -11.87
CA THR A 854 -21.57 -19.67 -13.12
C THR A 854 -20.32 -20.31 -13.68
N GLY A 855 -20.36 -20.84 -14.90
CA GLY A 855 -19.17 -21.46 -15.52
C GLY A 855 -18.12 -20.45 -15.97
N GLY A 856 -18.52 -19.32 -16.55
CA GLY A 856 -17.61 -18.38 -17.20
C GLY A 856 -17.45 -18.68 -18.70
N ASP A 857 -16.23 -18.47 -19.21
CA ASP A 857 -15.90 -18.68 -20.62
C ASP A 857 -15.25 -20.06 -20.81
N GLY A 858 -15.77 -20.87 -21.73
CA GLY A 858 -15.13 -22.13 -22.13
C GLY A 858 -16.14 -23.27 -22.18
N THR A 859 -15.78 -24.45 -21.69
CA THR A 859 -16.69 -25.60 -21.65
C THR A 859 -16.71 -26.15 -20.25
N ASP A 860 -17.73 -25.72 -19.51
CA ASP A 860 -17.77 -25.94 -18.07
C ASP A 860 -18.64 -27.13 -17.70
N THR A 861 -18.26 -27.81 -16.62
CA THR A 861 -18.90 -29.04 -16.15
C THR A 861 -19.44 -28.86 -14.75
N LEU A 862 -20.76 -29.01 -14.58
CA LEU A 862 -21.38 -29.21 -13.27
C LEU A 862 -21.53 -30.71 -13.01
N SER A 863 -21.05 -31.16 -11.86
CA SER A 863 -21.08 -32.57 -11.49
C SER A 863 -21.75 -32.81 -10.13
N ALA A 864 -22.64 -33.80 -10.10
CA ALA A 864 -23.28 -34.30 -8.87
C ALA A 864 -23.65 -35.78 -9.05
N ASN A 865 -24.18 -36.42 -8.01
CA ASN A 865 -24.76 -37.77 -8.16
C ASN A 865 -26.08 -37.72 -8.96
N GLY A 866 -26.51 -38.87 -9.50
CA GLY A 866 -27.67 -38.93 -10.38
C GLY A 866 -28.97 -38.62 -9.64
N ALA A 867 -29.11 -39.08 -8.39
CA ALA A 867 -30.26 -38.75 -7.54
C ALA A 867 -30.49 -37.24 -7.36
N GLN A 868 -29.42 -36.44 -7.22
CA GLN A 868 -29.53 -34.98 -7.07
C GLN A 868 -29.86 -34.27 -8.36
N LEU A 869 -29.22 -34.66 -9.46
CA LEU A 869 -29.55 -34.10 -10.77
C LEU A 869 -30.99 -34.42 -11.18
N ALA A 870 -31.50 -35.62 -10.83
CA ALA A 870 -32.89 -36.01 -11.06
C ALA A 870 -33.90 -35.30 -10.13
N ALA A 871 -33.46 -34.85 -8.95
CA ALA A 871 -34.32 -34.11 -8.01
C ALA A 871 -34.55 -32.64 -8.44
N VAL A 872 -33.79 -32.12 -9.41
CA VAL A 872 -33.96 -30.77 -9.92
C VAL A 872 -35.27 -30.66 -10.71
N THR A 873 -36.16 -29.77 -10.26
CA THR A 873 -37.46 -29.51 -10.88
C THR A 873 -37.66 -28.02 -11.10
N ALA A 874 -38.68 -27.63 -11.88
CA ALA A 874 -38.96 -26.20 -12.12
C ALA A 874 -39.19 -25.39 -10.83
N ALA A 875 -39.68 -26.02 -9.76
CA ALA A 875 -39.91 -25.39 -8.45
C ALA A 875 -38.69 -25.45 -7.51
N VAL A 876 -37.77 -26.38 -7.73
CA VAL A 876 -36.63 -26.68 -6.86
C VAL A 876 -35.41 -26.92 -7.76
N LYS A 877 -34.71 -25.86 -8.15
CA LYS A 877 -33.51 -25.91 -9.00
C LYS A 877 -32.42 -24.95 -8.53
N PRO A 878 -31.14 -25.31 -8.69
CA PRO A 878 -30.05 -24.37 -8.53
C PRO A 878 -30.13 -23.27 -9.59
N THR A 879 -29.49 -22.13 -9.33
CA THR A 879 -29.23 -21.12 -10.35
C THR A 879 -28.00 -21.53 -11.11
N VAL A 880 -28.11 -21.81 -12.41
CA VAL A 880 -26.96 -22.18 -13.24
C VAL A 880 -26.91 -21.26 -14.45
N THR A 881 -25.72 -20.75 -14.77
CA THR A 881 -25.45 -19.93 -15.96
C THR A 881 -24.14 -20.37 -16.59
N THR A 882 -24.08 -20.34 -17.93
CA THR A 882 -22.87 -20.65 -18.71
C THR A 882 -22.18 -21.97 -18.32
N VAL A 883 -22.98 -23.01 -18.04
CA VAL A 883 -22.47 -24.38 -17.88
C VAL A 883 -22.96 -25.19 -19.07
N GLU A 884 -22.05 -25.84 -19.77
CA GLU A 884 -22.34 -26.55 -21.02
C GLU A 884 -22.47 -28.06 -20.80
N THR A 885 -21.87 -28.61 -19.74
CA THR A 885 -21.82 -30.05 -19.48
C THR A 885 -22.42 -30.40 -18.12
N LEU A 886 -23.36 -31.36 -18.10
CA LEU A 886 -23.79 -32.02 -16.87
C LEU A 886 -23.09 -33.38 -16.72
N MET A 887 -22.54 -33.64 -15.54
CA MET A 887 -21.84 -34.89 -15.22
C MET A 887 -22.51 -35.63 -14.06
N ILE A 888 -22.90 -36.88 -14.30
CA ILE A 888 -23.24 -37.83 -13.23
C ILE A 888 -21.93 -38.47 -12.73
N ALA A 889 -21.57 -38.23 -11.46
CA ALA A 889 -20.23 -38.52 -10.93
C ALA A 889 -20.02 -39.92 -10.33
N ASP A 890 -21.06 -40.52 -9.76
CA ASP A 890 -21.08 -41.87 -9.15
C ASP A 890 -22.51 -42.10 -8.60
N ASP A 891 -23.39 -42.76 -9.34
CA ASP A 891 -24.70 -43.17 -8.83
C ASP A 891 -24.58 -44.56 -8.18
N VAL A 892 -24.21 -44.59 -6.90
CA VAL A 892 -24.13 -45.83 -6.10
C VAL A 892 -25.54 -46.34 -5.82
N GLY A 893 -26.10 -47.10 -6.77
CA GLY A 893 -27.39 -47.75 -6.65
C GLY A 893 -28.10 -47.82 -8.00
N ALA A 894 -28.68 -48.98 -8.32
CA ALA A 894 -29.43 -49.21 -9.55
C ALA A 894 -30.76 -48.41 -9.57
N VAL A 895 -30.69 -47.09 -9.64
CA VAL A 895 -31.83 -46.16 -9.70
C VAL A 895 -31.87 -45.54 -11.10
N ALA A 896 -33.03 -45.62 -11.75
CA ALA A 896 -33.22 -44.96 -13.02
C ALA A 896 -33.16 -43.43 -12.81
N THR A 897 -32.28 -42.76 -13.53
CA THR A 897 -31.97 -41.34 -13.35
C THR A 897 -32.46 -40.57 -14.56
N THR A 898 -33.40 -39.65 -14.37
CA THR A 898 -33.90 -38.76 -15.42
C THR A 898 -33.57 -37.32 -15.06
N VAL A 899 -32.75 -36.67 -15.89
CA VAL A 899 -32.28 -35.29 -15.70
C VAL A 899 -32.90 -34.42 -16.78
N ASP A 900 -33.50 -33.29 -16.39
CA ASP A 900 -33.94 -32.26 -17.34
C ASP A 900 -32.89 -31.15 -17.42
N ALA A 901 -32.02 -31.23 -18.43
CA ALA A 901 -30.93 -30.31 -18.67
C ALA A 901 -31.42 -28.86 -18.95
N SER A 902 -32.67 -28.70 -19.40
CA SER A 902 -33.24 -27.37 -19.66
C SER A 902 -33.41 -26.52 -18.39
N LEU A 903 -33.40 -27.16 -17.21
CA LEU A 903 -33.48 -26.48 -15.92
C LEU A 903 -32.16 -25.86 -15.45
N PHE A 904 -31.04 -26.13 -16.14
CA PHE A 904 -29.69 -25.70 -15.76
C PHE A 904 -29.17 -24.57 -16.67
N GLY A 905 -29.88 -23.44 -16.71
CA GLY A 905 -29.39 -22.22 -17.37
C GLY A 905 -29.50 -22.17 -18.89
N GLY A 906 -30.03 -23.22 -19.53
CA GLY A 906 -30.31 -23.25 -20.97
C GLY A 906 -29.09 -23.34 -21.90
N SER A 907 -27.87 -23.43 -21.34
CA SER A 907 -26.63 -23.62 -22.11
C SER A 907 -26.17 -25.08 -22.20
N VAL A 908 -26.69 -25.96 -21.33
CA VAL A 908 -26.27 -27.36 -21.28
C VAL A 908 -26.55 -28.05 -22.61
N SER A 909 -25.47 -28.46 -23.28
CA SER A 909 -25.48 -29.15 -24.58
C SER A 909 -24.80 -30.51 -24.48
N ASN A 910 -23.96 -30.72 -23.47
CA ASN A 910 -23.16 -31.92 -23.33
C ASN A 910 -23.62 -32.73 -22.11
N ALA A 911 -23.44 -34.04 -22.19
CA ALA A 911 -23.71 -34.95 -21.09
C ALA A 911 -22.48 -35.83 -20.84
N ARG A 912 -22.17 -36.02 -19.57
CA ARG A 912 -21.09 -36.90 -19.14
C ARG A 912 -21.62 -37.89 -18.11
N VAL A 913 -21.31 -39.16 -18.33
CA VAL A 913 -21.61 -40.23 -17.37
C VAL A 913 -20.26 -40.80 -16.94
N ALA A 914 -19.87 -40.49 -15.69
CA ALA A 914 -18.68 -41.05 -15.08
C ALA A 914 -18.91 -42.52 -14.67
N ASP A 915 -17.86 -43.19 -14.18
CA ASP A 915 -17.88 -44.61 -13.82
C ASP A 915 -19.07 -44.98 -12.91
N GLN A 916 -19.94 -45.86 -13.41
CA GLN A 916 -21.06 -46.44 -12.69
C GLN A 916 -20.64 -47.87 -12.37
N GLY A 917 -20.06 -48.11 -11.18
CA GLY A 917 -19.38 -49.37 -10.85
C GLY A 917 -20.14 -50.66 -11.20
N ALA A 918 -19.45 -51.81 -11.14
CA ALA A 918 -19.88 -53.12 -11.63
C ALA A 918 -21.28 -53.66 -11.21
N ALA A 919 -22.00 -53.00 -10.30
CA ALA A 919 -23.34 -53.37 -9.82
C ALA A 919 -24.49 -52.99 -10.78
N GLY A 920 -24.20 -52.23 -11.83
CA GLY A 920 -25.05 -52.12 -13.01
C GLY A 920 -25.79 -50.80 -13.19
N VAL A 921 -25.92 -50.41 -14.46
CA VAL A 921 -26.48 -49.12 -14.87
C VAL A 921 -27.99 -49.29 -15.07
N ALA A 922 -28.80 -48.67 -14.21
CA ALA A 922 -30.22 -48.44 -14.48
C ALA A 922 -30.40 -47.42 -15.63
N ALA A 923 -31.60 -47.29 -16.19
CA ALA A 923 -31.81 -46.38 -17.32
C ALA A 923 -31.46 -44.93 -16.95
N ILE A 924 -30.59 -44.28 -17.75
CA ILE A 924 -30.22 -42.87 -17.59
C ILE A 924 -30.85 -42.11 -18.75
N THR A 925 -31.55 -41.02 -18.46
CA THR A 925 -32.18 -40.16 -19.45
C THR A 925 -31.79 -38.71 -19.23
N PHE A 926 -31.26 -38.05 -20.25
CA PHE A 926 -31.11 -36.59 -20.29
C PHE A 926 -32.16 -36.00 -21.24
N ASN A 927 -33.03 -35.15 -20.70
CA ASN A 927 -34.04 -34.39 -21.45
C ASN A 927 -33.57 -32.96 -21.66
N GLY A 928 -33.96 -32.36 -22.79
CA GLY A 928 -33.80 -30.93 -23.01
C GLY A 928 -32.35 -30.45 -23.17
N LEU A 929 -31.44 -31.31 -23.63
CA LEU A 929 -30.08 -30.90 -23.99
C LEU A 929 -30.15 -29.90 -25.14
N LYS A 930 -29.54 -28.73 -25.00
CA LYS A 930 -29.47 -27.73 -26.06
C LYS A 930 -28.72 -28.30 -27.27
N ALA A 931 -29.28 -28.18 -28.47
CA ALA A 931 -28.57 -28.55 -29.69
C ALA A 931 -27.26 -27.77 -29.84
N ALA A 932 -26.20 -28.45 -30.29
CA ALA A 932 -24.94 -27.79 -30.63
C ALA A 932 -25.13 -26.77 -31.78
N ALA A 933 -24.23 -25.79 -31.87
CA ALA A 933 -24.24 -24.86 -32.97
C ALA A 933 -24.05 -25.59 -34.31
N SER A 934 -24.64 -25.07 -35.40
CA SER A 934 -24.49 -25.65 -36.75
C SER A 934 -23.03 -25.93 -37.09
N GLY A 935 -22.73 -27.17 -37.48
CA GLY A 935 -21.38 -27.64 -37.79
C GLY A 935 -20.55 -28.10 -36.58
N SER A 936 -21.11 -28.06 -35.37
CA SER A 936 -20.57 -28.67 -34.15
C SER A 936 -21.47 -29.81 -33.68
N SER A 937 -20.96 -30.64 -32.76
CA SER A 937 -21.71 -31.76 -32.20
C SER A 937 -21.90 -31.61 -30.71
N ASN A 938 -23.04 -32.06 -30.20
CA ASN A 938 -23.24 -32.32 -28.78
C ASN A 938 -22.26 -33.42 -28.36
N ASN A 939 -21.52 -33.22 -27.27
CA ASN A 939 -20.60 -34.23 -26.76
C ASN A 939 -21.28 -35.06 -25.67
N ILE A 940 -21.40 -36.36 -25.92
CA ILE A 940 -21.92 -37.34 -24.97
C ILE A 940 -20.77 -38.27 -24.61
N ARG A 941 -20.25 -38.10 -23.39
CA ARG A 941 -19.05 -38.79 -22.94
C ARG A 941 -19.37 -39.83 -21.88
N LEU A 942 -18.85 -41.04 -22.09
CA LEU A 942 -19.02 -42.16 -21.18
C LEU A 942 -17.65 -42.66 -20.73
N ASP A 943 -17.31 -42.43 -19.46
CA ASP A 943 -15.99 -42.76 -18.90
C ASP A 943 -15.88 -44.16 -18.30
N GLY A 944 -17.01 -44.80 -17.95
CA GLY A 944 -17.07 -46.13 -17.33
C GLY A 944 -17.45 -47.27 -18.28
N ASP A 945 -17.53 -48.49 -17.76
CA ASP A 945 -17.99 -49.69 -18.48
C ASP A 945 -19.50 -49.62 -18.77
N VAL A 946 -19.86 -48.89 -19.82
CA VAL A 946 -21.24 -48.79 -20.29
C VAL A 946 -21.70 -50.17 -20.75
N GLY A 947 -22.50 -50.88 -19.95
CA GLY A 947 -23.15 -52.09 -20.45
C GLY A 947 -22.81 -53.44 -19.84
N ALA A 948 -22.16 -53.51 -18.68
CA ALA A 948 -21.98 -54.81 -18.02
C ALA A 948 -23.33 -55.46 -17.58
N THR A 949 -24.46 -54.74 -17.63
CA THR A 949 -25.75 -55.16 -17.05
C THR A 949 -27.04 -54.70 -17.79
N GLY A 950 -26.95 -54.10 -18.99
CA GLY A 950 -28.11 -53.96 -19.90
C GLY A 950 -29.06 -52.76 -19.75
N GLY A 951 -28.64 -51.65 -19.14
CA GLY A 951 -29.43 -50.40 -19.09
C GLY A 951 -29.51 -49.62 -20.41
N THR A 952 -30.55 -48.79 -20.57
CA THR A 952 -30.72 -47.86 -21.70
C THR A 952 -30.26 -46.45 -21.34
N LEU A 953 -29.40 -45.85 -22.18
CA LEU A 953 -28.97 -44.46 -22.09
C LEU A 953 -29.74 -43.64 -23.13
N THR A 954 -30.58 -42.70 -22.69
CA THR A 954 -31.39 -41.86 -23.58
C THR A 954 -30.94 -40.41 -23.51
N PHE A 955 -30.73 -39.80 -24.67
CA PHE A 955 -30.34 -38.39 -24.76
C PHE A 955 -31.26 -37.68 -25.75
N ASN A 956 -32.12 -36.81 -25.21
CA ASN A 956 -33.11 -36.05 -25.95
C ASN A 956 -32.60 -34.63 -26.17
N ILE A 957 -32.17 -34.36 -27.41
CA ILE A 957 -31.74 -33.02 -27.83
C ILE A 957 -32.98 -32.15 -28.09
N LEU A 958 -32.98 -30.92 -27.59
CA LEU A 958 -34.06 -29.96 -27.73
C LEU A 958 -34.23 -29.58 -29.21
N ASN A 959 -35.48 -29.60 -29.69
CA ASN A 959 -35.85 -29.27 -31.07
C ASN A 959 -35.20 -30.17 -32.14
N ALA A 960 -34.70 -31.35 -31.76
CA ALA A 960 -34.05 -32.28 -32.66
C ALA A 960 -34.94 -32.73 -33.85
N GLN A 961 -36.26 -32.64 -33.69
CA GLN A 961 -37.24 -32.99 -34.72
C GLN A 961 -37.61 -31.82 -35.66
N ASP A 962 -37.03 -30.64 -35.46
CA ASP A 962 -37.29 -29.49 -36.31
C ASP A 962 -36.57 -29.66 -37.65
N ALA A 963 -37.33 -29.66 -38.74
CA ALA A 963 -36.77 -29.88 -40.08
C ALA A 963 -35.70 -28.83 -40.42
N GLY A 964 -34.48 -29.28 -40.76
CA GLY A 964 -33.38 -28.42 -41.24
C GLY A 964 -32.28 -28.09 -40.22
N THR A 965 -32.30 -28.67 -39.01
CA THR A 965 -31.35 -28.34 -37.93
C THR A 965 -30.03 -29.14 -37.91
N ALA A 966 -29.86 -30.16 -38.77
CA ALA A 966 -28.64 -30.95 -38.91
C ALA A 966 -27.96 -31.28 -37.55
N ASN A 967 -28.71 -31.91 -36.64
CA ASN A 967 -28.23 -32.21 -35.31
C ASN A 967 -27.12 -33.25 -35.36
N ALA A 968 -26.05 -32.99 -34.62
CA ALA A 968 -24.90 -33.87 -34.57
C ALA A 968 -24.55 -34.23 -33.12
N VAL A 969 -24.22 -35.50 -32.88
CA VAL A 969 -23.75 -36.01 -31.59
C VAL A 969 -22.40 -36.70 -31.79
N THR A 970 -21.47 -36.42 -30.90
CA THR A 970 -20.28 -37.24 -30.70
C THR A 970 -20.47 -38.07 -29.45
N LEU A 971 -20.42 -39.39 -29.60
CA LEU A 971 -20.41 -40.37 -28.52
C LEU A 971 -18.95 -40.75 -28.22
N ASP A 972 -18.39 -40.12 -27.19
CA ASP A 972 -17.01 -40.33 -26.72
C ASP A 972 -16.96 -41.46 -25.69
N LEU A 973 -16.42 -42.61 -26.09
CA LEU A 973 -16.41 -43.87 -25.34
C LEU A 973 -15.02 -44.15 -24.75
N ARG A 974 -14.81 -43.81 -23.48
CA ARG A 974 -13.51 -43.94 -22.81
C ARG A 974 -13.39 -45.14 -21.87
N GLY A 975 -14.51 -45.76 -21.50
CA GLY A 975 -14.53 -46.97 -20.66
C GLY A 975 -13.94 -48.22 -21.31
N GLY A 976 -14.04 -49.34 -20.59
CA GLY A 976 -13.61 -50.68 -21.00
C GLY A 976 -14.52 -51.32 -22.05
N ALA A 977 -14.53 -52.66 -22.11
CA ALA A 977 -15.31 -53.38 -23.12
C ALA A 977 -16.82 -53.33 -22.82
N THR A 978 -17.65 -53.12 -23.84
CA THR A 978 -19.12 -53.04 -23.70
C THR A 978 -19.81 -54.27 -24.32
N THR A 979 -21.07 -54.55 -23.93
CA THR A 979 -21.85 -55.68 -24.47
C THR A 979 -23.10 -55.22 -25.23
N ALA A 980 -23.62 -56.08 -26.12
CA ALA A 980 -24.80 -55.82 -26.95
C ALA A 980 -26.10 -55.56 -26.16
N THR A 981 -26.10 -55.71 -24.83
CA THR A 981 -27.26 -55.37 -23.99
C THR A 981 -27.38 -53.86 -23.71
N SER A 982 -26.33 -53.09 -24.03
CA SER A 982 -26.30 -51.63 -23.87
C SER A 982 -27.02 -50.98 -25.05
N ALA A 983 -28.01 -50.12 -24.77
CA ALA A 983 -28.69 -49.34 -25.80
C ALA A 983 -28.47 -47.85 -25.57
N VAL A 984 -28.05 -47.14 -26.61
CA VAL A 984 -28.00 -45.68 -26.69
C VAL A 984 -29.16 -45.21 -27.56
N VAL A 985 -30.00 -44.35 -27.02
CA VAL A 985 -31.13 -43.75 -27.72
C VAL A 985 -30.81 -42.28 -27.92
N LEU A 986 -30.69 -41.89 -29.19
CA LEU A 986 -30.55 -40.51 -29.63
C LEU A 986 -31.83 -40.21 -30.39
N ASN A 987 -32.68 -39.29 -29.92
CA ASN A 987 -33.94 -39.03 -30.59
C ASN A 987 -33.79 -37.80 -31.50
N GLY A 988 -33.83 -38.00 -32.82
CA GLY A 988 -33.81 -36.90 -33.80
C GLY A 988 -32.40 -36.41 -34.17
N VAL A 989 -31.39 -37.27 -34.12
CA VAL A 989 -30.02 -36.90 -34.46
C VAL A 989 -29.67 -37.41 -35.86
N GLU A 990 -29.34 -36.50 -36.77
CA GLU A 990 -29.03 -36.87 -38.16
C GLU A 990 -27.60 -37.40 -38.33
N THR A 991 -26.66 -36.89 -37.52
CA THR A 991 -25.24 -37.25 -37.61
C THR A 991 -24.71 -37.76 -36.28
N LEU A 992 -24.16 -38.97 -36.28
CA LEU A 992 -23.50 -39.56 -35.11
C LEU A 992 -22.04 -39.83 -35.39
N THR A 993 -21.16 -39.37 -34.52
CA THR A 993 -19.77 -39.80 -34.45
C THR A 993 -19.57 -40.70 -33.25
N VAL A 994 -19.03 -41.90 -33.44
CA VAL A 994 -18.58 -42.79 -32.36
C VAL A 994 -17.07 -42.64 -32.24
N ASP A 995 -16.60 -42.07 -31.13
CA ASP A 995 -15.18 -41.85 -30.86
C ASP A 995 -14.70 -42.83 -29.78
N THR A 996 -13.72 -43.65 -30.14
CA THR A 996 -13.08 -44.63 -29.24
C THR A 996 -11.61 -44.32 -28.98
N THR A 997 -11.13 -43.14 -29.37
CA THR A 997 -9.71 -42.75 -29.34
C THR A 997 -9.09 -42.89 -27.95
N ASN A 998 -9.86 -42.60 -26.90
CA ASN A 998 -9.42 -42.68 -25.50
C ASN A 998 -9.96 -43.93 -24.77
N GLY A 999 -10.57 -44.87 -25.49
CA GLY A 999 -11.21 -46.06 -24.91
C GLY A 999 -10.31 -47.28 -24.84
N THR A 1000 -10.69 -48.27 -24.02
CA THR A 1000 -9.99 -49.57 -23.94
C THR A 1000 -10.96 -50.75 -24.11
N GLY A 1001 -10.55 -51.88 -24.69
CA GLY A 1001 -11.45 -52.99 -25.01
C GLY A 1001 -12.46 -52.70 -26.15
N ALA A 1002 -13.11 -53.75 -26.65
CA ALA A 1002 -14.06 -53.68 -27.77
C ALA A 1002 -15.39 -53.03 -27.35
N LYS A 1003 -15.99 -52.24 -28.26
CA LYS A 1003 -17.21 -51.47 -28.03
C LYS A 1003 -18.37 -52.10 -28.80
N THR A 1004 -19.16 -52.92 -28.12
CA THR A 1004 -20.43 -53.46 -28.66
C THR A 1004 -21.62 -52.77 -28.02
N PHE A 1005 -22.51 -52.15 -28.81
CA PHE A 1005 -23.72 -51.50 -28.30
C PHE A 1005 -24.78 -51.33 -29.41
N ASN A 1006 -26.02 -51.11 -29.00
CA ASN A 1006 -27.13 -50.79 -29.90
C ASN A 1006 -27.38 -49.27 -29.91
N ILE A 1007 -27.68 -48.72 -31.07
CA ILE A 1007 -28.12 -47.34 -31.29
C ILE A 1007 -29.55 -47.38 -31.82
N THR A 1008 -30.46 -46.70 -31.14
CA THR A 1008 -31.82 -46.46 -31.64
C THR A 1008 -32.00 -44.98 -31.96
N ASP A 1009 -32.03 -44.67 -33.25
CA ASP A 1009 -32.41 -43.35 -33.77
C ASP A 1009 -33.05 -43.52 -35.16
N ALA A 1010 -34.27 -43.04 -35.33
CA ALA A 1010 -34.99 -43.10 -36.59
C ALA A 1010 -34.57 -42.00 -37.59
N ALA A 1011 -33.96 -40.92 -37.12
CA ALA A 1011 -33.53 -39.78 -37.91
C ALA A 1011 -32.07 -39.88 -38.40
N LEU A 1012 -31.31 -40.85 -37.89
CA LEU A 1012 -29.90 -41.03 -38.22
C LEU A 1012 -29.70 -41.26 -39.72
N GLN A 1013 -28.89 -40.40 -40.34
CA GLN A 1013 -28.53 -40.44 -41.76
C GLN A 1013 -27.05 -40.75 -41.96
N SER A 1014 -26.19 -40.21 -41.09
CA SER A 1014 -24.73 -40.34 -41.19
C SER A 1014 -24.14 -40.89 -39.90
N LEU A 1015 -23.35 -41.94 -40.02
CA LEU A 1015 -22.56 -42.53 -38.94
C LEU A 1015 -21.06 -42.38 -39.26
N THR A 1016 -20.30 -41.81 -38.34
CA THR A 1016 -18.84 -41.76 -38.39
C THR A 1016 -18.25 -42.57 -37.24
N VAL A 1017 -17.17 -43.31 -37.46
CA VAL A 1017 -16.49 -44.10 -36.42
C VAL A 1017 -14.98 -43.80 -36.45
N MET A 1018 -14.39 -43.59 -35.28
CA MET A 1018 -12.96 -43.29 -35.13
C MET A 1018 -12.34 -43.88 -33.87
N GLY A 1019 -11.01 -43.94 -33.84
CA GLY A 1019 -10.22 -44.41 -32.69
C GLY A 1019 -9.57 -45.79 -32.89
N GLY A 1020 -9.05 -46.37 -31.81
CA GLY A 1020 -8.21 -47.57 -31.85
C GLY A 1020 -8.90 -48.87 -31.44
N GLN A 1021 -10.21 -48.85 -31.20
CA GLN A 1021 -10.95 -49.98 -30.64
C GLN A 1021 -11.91 -50.61 -31.65
N ASN A 1022 -12.11 -51.93 -31.56
CA ASN A 1022 -13.16 -52.59 -32.34
C ASN A 1022 -14.53 -52.05 -31.95
N VAL A 1023 -15.37 -51.77 -32.94
CA VAL A 1023 -16.71 -51.21 -32.75
C VAL A 1023 -17.73 -52.13 -33.42
N THR A 1024 -18.71 -52.61 -32.66
CA THR A 1024 -19.86 -53.37 -33.17
C THR A 1024 -21.12 -52.59 -32.86
N ILE A 1025 -21.77 -52.07 -33.91
CA ILE A 1025 -22.97 -51.25 -33.78
C ILE A 1025 -24.18 -52.04 -34.25
N ASN A 1026 -25.22 -52.07 -33.41
CA ASN A 1026 -26.53 -52.64 -33.73
C ASN A 1026 -26.42 -54.08 -34.24
N GLY A 1027 -26.18 -55.04 -33.34
CA GLY A 1027 -26.03 -56.47 -33.66
C GLY A 1027 -27.23 -57.16 -34.35
N ALA A 1028 -28.25 -56.39 -34.79
CA ALA A 1028 -29.31 -56.82 -35.68
C ALA A 1028 -29.45 -55.92 -36.94
N ASN A 1029 -29.66 -54.60 -36.82
CA ASN A 1029 -29.74 -53.63 -37.95
C ASN A 1029 -29.63 -52.16 -37.48
N LEU A 1030 -29.04 -51.27 -38.29
CA LEU A 1030 -29.06 -49.80 -38.14
C LEU A 1030 -30.44 -49.20 -38.44
N GLY A 1031 -30.61 -47.89 -38.20
CA GLY A 1031 -31.82 -47.15 -38.58
C GLY A 1031 -32.04 -47.12 -40.10
N ALA A 1032 -33.30 -47.08 -40.55
CA ALA A 1032 -33.65 -47.11 -41.97
C ALA A 1032 -33.24 -45.85 -42.76
N GLY A 1033 -32.94 -44.76 -42.07
CA GLY A 1033 -32.48 -43.50 -42.68
C GLY A 1033 -30.99 -43.43 -42.99
N VAL A 1034 -30.18 -44.41 -42.55
CA VAL A 1034 -28.71 -44.34 -42.67
C VAL A 1034 -28.30 -44.52 -44.14
N THR A 1035 -27.69 -43.48 -44.71
CA THR A 1035 -27.18 -43.47 -46.09
C THR A 1035 -25.66 -43.36 -46.16
N THR A 1036 -24.99 -43.12 -45.04
CA THR A 1036 -23.53 -42.99 -45.02
C THR A 1036 -22.95 -43.56 -43.73
N ILE A 1037 -21.93 -44.41 -43.88
CA ILE A 1037 -21.07 -44.88 -42.80
C ILE A 1037 -19.62 -44.55 -43.18
N ASN A 1038 -18.95 -43.77 -42.36
CA ASN A 1038 -17.55 -43.41 -42.54
C ASN A 1038 -16.71 -43.82 -41.33
N ALA A 1039 -15.94 -44.88 -41.46
CA ALA A 1039 -15.02 -45.38 -40.45
C ALA A 1039 -13.54 -45.21 -40.83
N THR A 1040 -13.22 -44.31 -41.78
CA THR A 1040 -11.82 -44.07 -42.18
C THR A 1040 -10.96 -43.47 -41.05
N GLY A 1041 -11.59 -42.98 -39.98
CA GLY A 1041 -10.92 -42.48 -38.77
C GLY A 1041 -10.50 -43.57 -37.77
N MET A 1042 -10.82 -44.85 -38.05
CA MET A 1042 -10.34 -45.97 -37.24
C MET A 1042 -8.85 -46.23 -37.51
N THR A 1043 -8.11 -46.66 -36.49
CA THR A 1043 -6.66 -46.79 -36.51
C THR A 1043 -6.18 -48.17 -36.06
N GLY A 1044 -4.98 -48.56 -36.50
CA GLY A 1044 -4.40 -49.86 -36.13
C GLY A 1044 -5.18 -51.04 -36.72
N ALA A 1045 -5.37 -52.08 -35.91
CA ALA A 1045 -6.14 -53.27 -36.27
C ALA A 1045 -7.63 -53.19 -35.84
N ALA A 1046 -8.11 -51.98 -35.52
CA ALA A 1046 -9.47 -51.76 -35.07
C ALA A 1046 -10.46 -52.02 -36.21
N ALA A 1047 -11.47 -52.86 -35.95
CA ALA A 1047 -12.48 -53.26 -36.93
C ALA A 1047 -13.88 -52.75 -36.60
N LEU A 1048 -14.65 -52.41 -37.62
CA LEU A 1048 -16.07 -52.09 -37.57
C LEU A 1048 -16.92 -53.31 -37.94
N THR A 1049 -17.92 -53.61 -37.11
CA THR A 1049 -19.03 -54.49 -37.46
C THR A 1049 -20.32 -53.68 -37.51
N ALA A 1050 -20.97 -53.63 -38.67
CA ALA A 1050 -22.21 -52.89 -38.86
C ALA A 1050 -23.14 -53.59 -39.88
N THR A 1051 -24.44 -53.55 -39.62
CA THR A 1051 -25.49 -54.08 -40.50
C THR A 1051 -26.48 -52.97 -40.82
N LEU A 1052 -26.61 -52.63 -42.11
CA LEU A 1052 -27.60 -51.67 -42.59
C LEU A 1052 -29.02 -52.25 -42.53
N ASN A 1053 -30.02 -51.38 -42.49
CA ASN A 1053 -31.41 -51.82 -42.38
C ASN A 1053 -31.91 -52.41 -43.70
N PRO A 1054 -32.53 -53.61 -43.73
CA PRO A 1054 -33.16 -54.14 -44.93
C PRO A 1054 -34.30 -53.26 -45.46
N ALA A 1055 -34.92 -52.45 -44.59
CA ALA A 1055 -35.96 -51.49 -44.95
C ALA A 1055 -35.42 -50.07 -45.16
N ALA A 1056 -34.13 -49.92 -45.50
CA ALA A 1056 -33.53 -48.62 -45.80
C ALA A 1056 -34.29 -47.87 -46.90
N THR A 1057 -34.27 -46.54 -46.86
CA THR A 1057 -34.98 -45.69 -47.84
C THR A 1057 -34.11 -45.27 -49.04
N SER A 1058 -32.80 -45.41 -48.92
CA SER A 1058 -31.81 -45.19 -49.99
C SER A 1058 -30.65 -46.16 -49.78
N GLY A 1059 -29.95 -46.51 -50.85
CA GLY A 1059 -28.67 -47.21 -50.75
C GLY A 1059 -27.61 -46.34 -50.06
N ALA A 1060 -26.69 -46.99 -49.36
CA ALA A 1060 -25.72 -46.37 -48.48
C ALA A 1060 -24.30 -46.39 -49.05
N ALA A 1061 -23.54 -45.35 -48.74
CA ALA A 1061 -22.09 -45.31 -48.96
C ALA A 1061 -21.36 -45.68 -47.66
N VAL A 1062 -20.61 -46.78 -47.68
CA VAL A 1062 -19.84 -47.29 -46.55
C VAL A 1062 -18.36 -47.27 -46.90
N THR A 1063 -17.55 -46.61 -46.09
CA THR A 1063 -16.09 -46.58 -46.21
C THR A 1063 -15.44 -46.85 -44.87
N THR A 1064 -14.52 -47.80 -44.77
CA THR A 1064 -13.83 -48.16 -43.52
C THR A 1064 -12.30 -48.03 -43.63
N ALA A 1065 -11.56 -48.46 -42.61
CA ALA A 1065 -10.10 -48.34 -42.48
C ALA A 1065 -9.41 -49.71 -42.57
N GLY A 1066 -8.16 -49.85 -42.10
CA GLY A 1066 -7.33 -51.05 -42.27
C GLY A 1066 -7.65 -52.26 -41.37
N GLY A 1067 -8.82 -52.33 -40.72
CA GLY A 1067 -9.20 -53.39 -39.79
C GLY A 1067 -9.96 -54.53 -40.48
N ALA A 1068 -10.10 -55.69 -39.83
CA ALA A 1068 -10.90 -56.80 -40.38
C ALA A 1068 -12.41 -56.56 -40.17
N ASP A 1069 -13.01 -55.83 -41.09
CA ASP A 1069 -14.36 -55.28 -40.97
C ASP A 1069 -15.45 -56.29 -41.35
N VAL A 1070 -16.65 -56.15 -40.77
CA VAL A 1070 -17.82 -56.98 -41.09
C VAL A 1070 -18.99 -56.05 -41.43
N ILE A 1071 -19.30 -55.95 -42.72
CA ILE A 1071 -20.29 -55.01 -43.23
C ILE A 1071 -21.39 -55.76 -43.99
N VAL A 1072 -22.63 -55.53 -43.57
CA VAL A 1072 -23.83 -56.02 -44.28
C VAL A 1072 -24.61 -54.82 -44.80
N GLY A 1073 -24.83 -54.79 -46.11
CA GLY A 1073 -25.62 -53.82 -46.86
C GLY A 1073 -27.13 -53.91 -46.61
N SER A 1074 -27.88 -53.18 -47.41
CA SER A 1074 -29.33 -53.00 -47.40
C SER A 1074 -29.97 -53.75 -48.58
N GLN A 1075 -31.29 -53.61 -48.78
CA GLN A 1075 -31.94 -54.14 -50.00
C GLN A 1075 -31.91 -53.17 -51.19
N LEU A 1076 -31.07 -52.13 -51.12
CA LEU A 1076 -30.91 -51.08 -52.13
C LEU A 1076 -29.45 -50.97 -52.56
N ASN A 1077 -29.20 -50.29 -53.68
CA ASN A 1077 -27.88 -50.16 -54.28
C ASN A 1077 -26.84 -49.50 -53.35
N ASP A 1078 -26.01 -50.31 -52.71
CA ASP A 1078 -24.99 -49.84 -51.78
C ASP A 1078 -23.63 -49.65 -52.46
N THR A 1079 -22.78 -48.83 -51.85
CA THR A 1079 -21.37 -48.70 -52.22
C THR A 1079 -20.51 -48.91 -50.98
N ILE A 1080 -19.90 -50.09 -50.86
CA ILE A 1080 -19.14 -50.53 -49.69
C ILE A 1080 -17.67 -50.69 -50.08
N SER A 1081 -16.77 -50.02 -49.35
CA SER A 1081 -15.33 -50.07 -49.58
C SER A 1081 -14.56 -50.19 -48.27
N THR A 1082 -13.91 -51.32 -48.01
CA THR A 1082 -13.33 -51.63 -46.69
C THR A 1082 -11.81 -51.44 -46.54
N ALA A 1083 -11.16 -50.78 -47.49
CA ALA A 1083 -9.75 -50.37 -47.43
C ALA A 1083 -8.73 -51.50 -47.23
N GLY A 1084 -8.48 -52.02 -46.03
CA GLY A 1084 -7.62 -53.19 -45.91
C GLY A 1084 -7.89 -53.97 -44.65
N GLY A 1085 -7.46 -55.22 -44.56
CA GLY A 1085 -7.93 -56.09 -43.48
C GLY A 1085 -8.12 -57.50 -43.97
N ALA A 1086 -9.05 -58.22 -43.36
CA ALA A 1086 -9.58 -59.46 -43.91
C ALA A 1086 -11.09 -59.36 -43.72
N ASP A 1087 -11.73 -58.71 -44.68
CA ASP A 1087 -13.05 -58.13 -44.49
C ASP A 1087 -14.17 -59.12 -44.86
N ASP A 1088 -15.34 -58.98 -44.26
CA ASP A 1088 -16.53 -59.79 -44.54
C ASP A 1088 -17.67 -58.87 -45.01
N ILE A 1089 -17.91 -58.85 -46.33
CA ILE A 1089 -18.84 -57.92 -46.98
C ILE A 1089 -20.03 -58.70 -47.55
N THR A 1090 -21.24 -58.30 -47.18
CA THR A 1090 -22.48 -58.83 -47.75
C THR A 1090 -23.30 -57.67 -48.33
N GLY A 1091 -23.51 -57.61 -49.64
CA GLY A 1091 -24.28 -56.52 -50.27
C GLY A 1091 -25.78 -56.53 -49.94
N LEU A 1092 -26.38 -57.73 -49.88
CA LEU A 1092 -27.84 -57.90 -49.92
C LEU A 1092 -28.41 -57.28 -51.23
N GLY A 1093 -29.70 -56.93 -51.26
CA GLY A 1093 -30.42 -56.70 -52.52
C GLY A 1093 -30.01 -55.39 -53.18
N GLY A 1094 -30.07 -55.32 -54.51
CA GLY A 1094 -29.73 -54.09 -55.23
C GLY A 1094 -28.72 -54.34 -56.33
N ALA A 1095 -28.17 -53.27 -56.88
CA ALA A 1095 -26.99 -53.30 -57.73
C ALA A 1095 -25.85 -52.63 -56.97
N ASP A 1096 -25.12 -53.43 -56.20
CA ASP A 1096 -24.15 -52.95 -55.22
C ASP A 1096 -22.76 -52.73 -55.83
N LYS A 1097 -21.92 -51.96 -55.15
CA LYS A 1097 -20.49 -51.81 -55.44
C LYS A 1097 -19.70 -52.21 -54.22
N LEU A 1098 -19.06 -53.37 -54.24
CA LEU A 1098 -18.35 -53.93 -53.09
C LEU A 1098 -16.84 -53.98 -53.40
N ASN A 1099 -16.03 -53.46 -52.50
CA ASN A 1099 -14.58 -53.40 -52.62
C ASN A 1099 -13.92 -53.72 -51.28
N GLY A 1100 -13.27 -54.88 -51.16
CA GLY A 1100 -12.54 -55.29 -49.95
C GLY A 1100 -11.27 -54.48 -49.73
N GLY A 1101 -10.65 -54.02 -50.82
CA GLY A 1101 -9.34 -53.37 -50.73
C GLY A 1101 -8.23 -54.39 -50.47
N THR A 1102 -7.21 -54.06 -49.68
CA THR A 1102 -6.03 -54.93 -49.49
C THR A 1102 -6.24 -55.92 -48.36
N GLY A 1103 -6.18 -57.22 -48.63
CA GLY A 1103 -6.57 -58.19 -47.62
C GLY A 1103 -6.84 -59.53 -48.28
N ASN A 1104 -7.24 -60.51 -47.49
CA ASN A 1104 -7.93 -61.68 -48.02
C ASN A 1104 -9.40 -61.54 -47.61
N ASP A 1105 -10.18 -60.87 -48.45
CA ASP A 1105 -11.53 -60.44 -48.10
C ASP A 1105 -12.56 -61.51 -48.50
N THR A 1106 -13.73 -61.51 -47.88
CA THR A 1106 -14.83 -62.43 -48.14
C THR A 1106 -16.07 -61.66 -48.55
N PHE A 1107 -16.56 -61.89 -49.76
CA PHE A 1107 -17.83 -61.37 -50.26
C PHE A 1107 -18.90 -62.45 -50.16
N ARG A 1108 -19.97 -62.25 -49.38
CA ARG A 1108 -21.01 -63.27 -49.16
C ARG A 1108 -22.27 -63.02 -49.97
N TYR A 1109 -22.76 -64.08 -50.62
CA TYR A 1109 -24.05 -64.12 -51.30
C TYR A 1109 -25.00 -65.07 -50.55
N THR A 1110 -26.24 -64.63 -50.35
CA THR A 1110 -27.29 -65.39 -49.65
C THR A 1110 -28.48 -65.67 -50.59
N ALA A 1111 -29.28 -66.70 -50.31
CA ALA A 1111 -30.43 -67.09 -51.14
C ALA A 1111 -31.49 -65.99 -51.33
N ALA A 1112 -31.48 -64.95 -50.50
CA ALA A 1112 -32.38 -63.80 -50.61
C ALA A 1112 -32.02 -62.85 -51.77
N ASN A 1113 -30.94 -63.13 -52.51
CA ASN A 1113 -30.15 -62.07 -53.14
C ASN A 1113 -29.58 -62.41 -54.53
N GLN A 1114 -30.38 -62.28 -55.59
CA GLN A 1114 -29.96 -62.70 -56.94
C GLN A 1114 -30.16 -61.62 -58.02
N THR A 1115 -29.43 -60.52 -57.90
CA THR A 1115 -28.91 -59.81 -59.08
C THR A 1115 -27.57 -60.45 -59.43
N GLY A 1116 -27.28 -60.67 -60.72
CA GLY A 1116 -26.01 -61.30 -61.12
C GLY A 1116 -24.79 -60.46 -60.71
N VAL A 1117 -23.59 -61.06 -60.75
CA VAL A 1117 -22.33 -60.41 -60.32
C VAL A 1117 -21.53 -59.92 -61.54
N ALA A 1118 -20.77 -58.84 -61.41
CA ALA A 1118 -19.80 -58.37 -62.38
C ALA A 1118 -18.48 -58.08 -61.67
N THR A 1119 -17.44 -58.87 -61.95
CA THR A 1119 -16.12 -58.76 -61.31
C THR A 1119 -15.17 -57.89 -62.14
N PHE A 1120 -14.49 -56.94 -61.50
CA PHE A 1120 -13.49 -56.09 -62.16
C PHE A 1120 -12.17 -56.03 -61.38
N GLY A 1121 -11.06 -55.79 -62.09
CA GLY A 1121 -9.76 -55.50 -61.48
C GLY A 1121 -9.68 -54.07 -60.92
N THR A 1122 -8.63 -53.80 -60.13
CA THR A 1122 -8.41 -52.51 -59.47
C THR A 1122 -8.47 -51.34 -60.46
N GLY A 1123 -9.44 -50.43 -60.28
CA GLY A 1123 -9.57 -49.19 -61.09
C GLY A 1123 -10.69 -49.15 -62.15
N SER A 1124 -11.58 -50.14 -62.23
CA SER A 1124 -12.71 -50.11 -63.18
C SER A 1124 -13.92 -49.29 -62.70
N THR A 1125 -14.62 -48.65 -63.64
CA THR A 1125 -15.89 -47.93 -63.39
C THR A 1125 -17.00 -48.53 -64.27
N SER A 1126 -18.11 -48.95 -63.68
CA SER A 1126 -19.23 -49.61 -64.37
C SER A 1126 -20.59 -49.00 -63.99
N THR A 1127 -21.57 -49.08 -64.90
CA THR A 1127 -22.97 -48.60 -64.75
C THR A 1127 -24.00 -49.75 -64.78
N ALA A 1128 -23.55 -50.98 -64.52
CA ALA A 1128 -24.40 -52.17 -64.60
C ALA A 1128 -25.52 -52.19 -63.53
N THR A 1129 -26.63 -52.87 -63.83
CA THR A 1129 -27.72 -53.20 -62.89
C THR A 1129 -27.41 -54.47 -62.07
N LEU A 1130 -26.13 -54.84 -62.00
CA LEU A 1130 -25.59 -56.05 -61.38
C LEU A 1130 -24.66 -55.61 -60.25
N ASP A 1131 -24.44 -56.50 -59.28
CA ASP A 1131 -23.47 -56.25 -58.22
C ASP A 1131 -22.06 -56.20 -58.81
N VAL A 1132 -21.31 -55.16 -58.46
CA VAL A 1132 -19.95 -54.89 -58.94
C VAL A 1132 -18.97 -55.23 -57.82
N LEU A 1133 -18.12 -56.22 -58.06
CA LEU A 1133 -17.06 -56.62 -57.14
C LEU A 1133 -15.70 -56.14 -57.61
N THR A 1134 -14.98 -55.46 -56.72
CA THR A 1134 -13.54 -55.19 -56.86
C THR A 1134 -12.79 -56.17 -55.97
N VAL A 1135 -12.00 -57.05 -56.60
CA VAL A 1135 -11.33 -58.19 -55.93
C VAL A 1135 -9.83 -58.21 -56.20
N ASN A 1136 -9.09 -58.78 -55.25
CA ASN A 1136 -7.66 -59.02 -55.27
C ASN A 1136 -7.33 -60.51 -55.14
N ALA A 1137 -6.06 -60.86 -55.35
CA ALA A 1137 -5.60 -62.24 -55.17
C ALA A 1137 -5.62 -62.62 -53.68
N GLY A 1138 -6.34 -63.70 -53.34
CA GLY A 1138 -6.56 -64.15 -51.95
C GLY A 1138 -8.01 -64.02 -51.50
N ASP A 1139 -8.79 -63.14 -52.12
CA ASP A 1139 -10.19 -62.90 -51.77
C ASP A 1139 -11.08 -64.11 -52.05
N GLN A 1140 -12.14 -64.26 -51.26
CA GLN A 1140 -13.16 -65.29 -51.41
C GLN A 1140 -14.53 -64.71 -51.76
N ILE A 1141 -15.21 -65.36 -52.69
CA ILE A 1141 -16.62 -65.15 -52.98
C ILE A 1141 -17.38 -66.35 -52.41
N SER A 1142 -18.13 -66.14 -51.33
CA SER A 1142 -18.90 -67.18 -50.66
C SER A 1142 -20.31 -67.29 -51.24
N LEU A 1143 -20.63 -68.46 -51.78
CA LEU A 1143 -21.93 -68.82 -52.38
C LEU A 1143 -22.72 -69.78 -51.47
N ALA A 1144 -22.18 -70.11 -50.29
CA ALA A 1144 -22.67 -71.15 -49.40
C ALA A 1144 -24.13 -70.95 -48.92
N GLY A 1145 -24.64 -69.72 -48.94
CA GLY A 1145 -26.02 -69.40 -48.57
C GLY A 1145 -27.03 -69.44 -49.72
N ALA A 1146 -26.59 -69.50 -50.99
CA ALA A 1146 -27.44 -69.46 -52.19
C ALA A 1146 -27.65 -70.84 -52.84
N MET A 1147 -26.89 -71.85 -52.41
CA MET A 1147 -26.78 -73.17 -53.03
C MET A 1147 -27.58 -74.24 -52.28
N THR A 1148 -28.92 -74.20 -52.35
CA THR A 1148 -29.77 -75.21 -51.69
C THR A 1148 -30.28 -76.33 -52.60
N THR A 1149 -30.10 -76.23 -53.93
CA THR A 1149 -30.47 -77.30 -54.89
C THR A 1149 -29.61 -77.26 -56.16
N ALA A 1150 -29.26 -78.44 -56.68
CA ALA A 1150 -28.45 -78.66 -57.90
C ALA A 1150 -29.05 -78.10 -59.22
N ALA A 1151 -30.14 -77.32 -59.18
CA ALA A 1151 -30.78 -76.71 -60.34
C ALA A 1151 -30.31 -75.27 -60.64
N ASN A 1152 -29.51 -74.65 -59.76
CA ASN A 1152 -29.03 -73.26 -59.92
C ASN A 1152 -27.61 -73.15 -60.50
N TYR A 1153 -27.21 -74.06 -61.40
CA TYR A 1153 -25.92 -73.96 -62.11
C TYR A 1153 -25.86 -72.84 -63.16
N ASP A 1154 -26.94 -72.07 -63.34
CA ASP A 1154 -27.02 -70.95 -64.29
C ASP A 1154 -26.52 -69.61 -63.70
N PHE A 1155 -25.96 -69.59 -62.48
CA PHE A 1155 -25.46 -68.34 -61.89
C PHE A 1155 -24.23 -67.76 -62.63
N LEU A 1156 -23.44 -68.64 -63.27
CA LEU A 1156 -22.31 -68.23 -64.14
C LEU A 1156 -22.74 -67.98 -65.60
N GLY A 1157 -23.87 -68.55 -66.03
CA GLY A 1157 -24.45 -68.32 -67.37
C GLY A 1157 -25.07 -66.92 -67.49
N THR A 1158 -25.77 -66.47 -66.45
CA THR A 1158 -26.35 -65.11 -66.38
C THR A 1158 -25.34 -63.98 -66.24
N LEU A 1159 -24.08 -64.29 -65.87
CA LEU A 1159 -22.95 -63.33 -65.90
C LEU A 1159 -22.75 -62.72 -67.31
N GLN A 1160 -23.24 -63.39 -68.36
CA GLN A 1160 -23.06 -63.02 -69.77
C GLN A 1160 -24.35 -62.53 -70.46
N VAL A 1161 -25.53 -62.58 -69.82
CA VAL A 1161 -26.82 -62.23 -70.48
C VAL A 1161 -27.11 -60.71 -70.48
N ALA A 1162 -26.32 -59.89 -69.78
CA ALA A 1162 -26.37 -58.44 -69.94
C ALA A 1162 -25.58 -58.01 -71.19
N GLY A 1163 -26.17 -58.22 -72.37
CA GLY A 1163 -25.61 -57.88 -73.69
C GLY A 1163 -25.41 -56.39 -73.95
N ASN A 1164 -24.69 -55.66 -73.09
CA ASN A 1164 -24.37 -54.25 -73.29
C ASN A 1164 -23.00 -53.81 -72.74
N LEU A 1165 -22.00 -54.69 -72.70
CA LEU A 1165 -20.60 -54.23 -72.67
C LEU A 1165 -20.23 -53.66 -74.06
N SER A 1166 -20.66 -52.44 -74.33
CA SER A 1166 -20.14 -51.67 -75.45
C SER A 1166 -18.68 -51.33 -75.15
N ASN A 1167 -17.77 -52.05 -75.83
CA ASN A 1167 -16.36 -51.68 -75.92
C ASN A 1167 -16.23 -50.32 -76.63
N THR A 1168 -16.26 -49.24 -75.85
CA THR A 1168 -15.82 -47.91 -76.30
C THR A 1168 -14.78 -47.36 -75.35
N THR A 1169 -13.71 -48.12 -75.11
CA THR A 1169 -12.43 -47.53 -74.68
C THR A 1169 -11.29 -48.28 -75.36
N THR A 1170 -10.68 -47.60 -76.32
CA THR A 1170 -9.44 -47.99 -76.98
C THR A 1170 -8.30 -48.03 -75.96
N THR A 1171 -8.02 -49.20 -75.37
CA THR A 1171 -6.70 -49.72 -74.96
C THR A 1171 -6.86 -51.04 -74.19
N THR A 1172 -6.17 -52.07 -74.68
CA THR A 1172 -5.75 -53.33 -74.03
C THR A 1172 -5.88 -53.42 -72.49
N THR A 1173 -6.89 -54.11 -71.97
CA THR A 1173 -6.82 -55.21 -70.95
C THR A 1173 -8.19 -55.46 -70.32
N VAL A 1174 -8.94 -56.44 -70.83
CA VAL A 1174 -9.96 -57.13 -70.01
C VAL A 1174 -9.17 -58.03 -69.06
N GLN A 1175 -9.06 -57.68 -67.78
CA GLN A 1175 -8.44 -58.56 -66.79
C GLN A 1175 -9.40 -59.72 -66.49
N ARG A 1176 -9.02 -60.93 -66.89
CA ARG A 1176 -9.73 -62.17 -66.55
C ARG A 1176 -9.38 -62.56 -65.12
N VAL A 1177 -10.37 -62.72 -64.25
CA VAL A 1177 -10.18 -63.14 -62.86
C VAL A 1177 -10.10 -64.68 -62.81
N LEU A 1178 -8.98 -65.24 -62.34
CA LEU A 1178 -8.75 -66.70 -62.19
C LEU A 1178 -8.84 -67.09 -60.71
N GLY A 1179 -9.27 -68.31 -60.40
CA GLY A 1179 -9.39 -68.78 -59.00
C GLY A 1179 -9.71 -70.27 -58.86
N VAL A 1180 -9.79 -70.74 -57.61
CA VAL A 1180 -10.14 -72.13 -57.24
C VAL A 1180 -11.48 -72.13 -56.51
N TYR A 1181 -12.39 -73.00 -56.97
CA TYR A 1181 -13.68 -73.22 -56.30
C TYR A 1181 -13.60 -74.43 -55.35
N ASP A 1182 -13.95 -74.23 -54.09
CA ASP A 1182 -14.16 -75.30 -53.12
C ASP A 1182 -15.66 -75.59 -53.01
N ALA A 1183 -16.09 -76.71 -53.60
CA ALA A 1183 -17.48 -77.13 -53.58
C ALA A 1183 -17.98 -77.55 -52.18
N THR A 1184 -17.09 -77.93 -51.27
CA THR A 1184 -17.43 -78.31 -49.89
C THR A 1184 -17.67 -77.08 -49.03
N ALA A 1185 -16.83 -76.06 -49.20
CA ALA A 1185 -16.98 -74.78 -48.51
C ALA A 1185 -17.97 -73.84 -49.20
N GLY A 1186 -18.29 -74.09 -50.47
CA GLY A 1186 -19.13 -73.21 -51.30
C GLY A 1186 -18.47 -71.86 -51.57
N THR A 1187 -17.14 -71.81 -51.71
CA THR A 1187 -16.38 -70.56 -51.87
C THR A 1187 -15.49 -70.59 -53.13
N PHE A 1188 -15.39 -69.45 -53.81
CA PHE A 1188 -14.46 -69.24 -54.92
C PHE A 1188 -13.35 -68.29 -54.47
N THR A 1189 -12.09 -68.77 -54.47
CA THR A 1189 -10.92 -67.98 -54.06
C THR A 1189 -10.18 -67.44 -55.26
N VAL A 1190 -9.99 -66.12 -55.32
CA VAL A 1190 -9.36 -65.38 -56.42
C VAL A 1190 -7.84 -65.50 -56.37
N GLY A 1191 -7.18 -65.63 -57.54
CA GLY A 1191 -5.73 -65.51 -57.72
C GLY A 1191 -4.88 -66.72 -57.29
N VAL A 1192 -5.46 -67.79 -56.75
CA VAL A 1192 -4.75 -69.00 -56.32
C VAL A 1192 -4.60 -70.02 -57.46
N THR A 1193 -3.42 -70.62 -57.62
CA THR A 1193 -3.16 -71.72 -58.56
C THR A 1193 -3.21 -73.07 -57.84
N GLY A 1194 -4.13 -73.95 -58.23
CA GLY A 1194 -4.33 -75.27 -57.61
C GLY A 1194 -5.07 -76.26 -58.54
N ALA A 1195 -5.12 -77.54 -58.14
CA ALA A 1195 -5.63 -78.67 -58.96
C ALA A 1195 -7.14 -78.64 -59.27
N ASN A 1196 -7.85 -77.53 -58.99
CA ASN A 1196 -9.28 -77.33 -59.26
C ASN A 1196 -9.55 -75.88 -59.69
N ALA A 1197 -8.65 -75.25 -60.44
CA ALA A 1197 -8.90 -73.92 -60.99
C ALA A 1197 -10.02 -74.00 -62.05
N VAL A 1198 -11.13 -73.28 -61.85
CA VAL A 1198 -12.31 -73.32 -62.73
C VAL A 1198 -12.49 -71.98 -63.44
N MET A 1199 -12.67 -72.03 -64.76
CA MET A 1199 -13.22 -70.94 -65.58
C MET A 1199 -14.32 -71.49 -66.47
N LEU A 1200 -15.52 -70.87 -66.51
CA LEU A 1200 -16.49 -71.11 -67.58
C LEU A 1200 -17.26 -69.84 -67.93
N ASN A 1201 -17.37 -69.56 -69.24
CA ASN A 1201 -18.68 -69.48 -69.87
C ASN A 1201 -18.59 -69.77 -71.40
N TRP A 1202 -19.61 -70.42 -71.97
CA TRP A 1202 -19.88 -70.44 -73.41
C TRP A 1202 -21.34 -70.81 -73.74
N ALA A 1203 -21.98 -70.12 -74.69
CA ALA A 1203 -22.99 -70.70 -75.59
C ALA A 1203 -23.07 -69.99 -76.98
N ASN A 1204 -23.22 -70.82 -78.02
CA ASN A 1204 -23.25 -70.59 -79.47
C ASN A 1204 -24.56 -69.98 -80.01
N ASN A 1205 -24.51 -69.22 -81.13
CA ASN A 1205 -24.70 -69.77 -82.49
C ASN A 1205 -24.39 -68.75 -83.60
N ASP A 1206 -23.71 -69.22 -84.65
CA ASP A 1206 -23.45 -68.61 -85.97
C ASP A 1206 -22.44 -67.45 -86.06
N ASP A 1207 -21.15 -67.74 -86.23
CA ASP A 1207 -20.45 -67.61 -87.53
C ASP A 1207 -18.92 -67.84 -87.38
N THR A 1208 -18.39 -68.44 -88.43
CA THR A 1208 -17.11 -69.09 -88.67
C THR A 1208 -15.92 -68.15 -88.84
N SER A 1209 -14.98 -68.14 -87.89
CA SER A 1209 -13.54 -68.21 -88.19
C SER A 1209 -12.67 -68.07 -86.93
N SER A 1210 -11.78 -69.04 -86.74
CA SER A 1210 -10.59 -69.07 -85.86
C SER A 1210 -10.81 -68.92 -84.35
N ASP A 1211 -10.95 -70.10 -83.72
CA ASP A 1211 -10.16 -70.63 -82.58
C ASP A 1211 -9.96 -69.70 -81.37
N GLU A 1212 -10.26 -70.02 -80.11
CA GLU A 1212 -10.08 -71.22 -79.26
C GLU A 1212 -10.11 -70.66 -77.80
N SER A 1213 -10.34 -71.33 -76.67
CA SER A 1213 -10.54 -72.74 -76.27
C SER A 1213 -10.94 -72.80 -74.76
N ILE A 1214 -11.34 -73.99 -74.29
CA ILE A 1214 -11.58 -74.38 -72.88
C ILE A 1214 -10.27 -74.83 -72.21
N ILE A 1215 -10.03 -74.57 -70.90
CA ILE A 1215 -8.97 -75.28 -70.14
C ILE A 1215 -9.41 -75.60 -68.69
N LEU A 1216 -9.31 -76.87 -68.31
CA LEU A 1216 -9.39 -77.39 -66.94
C LEU A 1216 -7.97 -77.60 -66.38
N VAL A 1217 -7.77 -77.50 -65.06
CA VAL A 1217 -6.49 -77.90 -64.43
C VAL A 1217 -6.72 -78.81 -63.23
N GLY A 1218 -6.24 -80.07 -63.33
CA GLY A 1218 -6.13 -81.08 -62.26
C GLY A 1218 -7.05 -82.33 -62.36
N VAL A 1219 -7.72 -82.53 -63.49
CA VAL A 1219 -8.51 -83.74 -63.75
C VAL A 1219 -7.58 -84.93 -64.05
N ASN A 1220 -7.66 -86.01 -63.25
CA ASN A 1220 -6.83 -87.21 -63.46
C ASN A 1220 -7.36 -88.13 -64.57
N ASP A 1221 -8.67 -88.10 -64.87
CA ASP A 1221 -9.27 -88.76 -66.03
C ASP A 1221 -10.66 -88.16 -66.33
N VAL A 1222 -11.03 -88.10 -67.61
CA VAL A 1222 -12.38 -87.73 -68.07
C VAL A 1222 -13.00 -88.97 -68.69
N THR A 1223 -14.13 -89.44 -68.13
CA THR A 1223 -14.69 -90.74 -68.52
C THR A 1223 -15.65 -90.67 -69.71
N SER A 1224 -16.39 -89.57 -69.95
CA SER A 1224 -17.16 -89.36 -71.20
C SER A 1224 -17.69 -87.93 -71.39
N VAL A 1225 -18.09 -87.61 -72.63
CA VAL A 1225 -18.80 -86.37 -73.00
C VAL A 1225 -20.02 -86.73 -73.87
N THR A 1226 -21.24 -86.43 -73.42
CA THR A 1226 -22.46 -86.57 -74.23
C THR A 1226 -23.51 -85.54 -73.79
N ASP A 1227 -24.19 -84.89 -74.76
CA ASP A 1227 -25.25 -83.89 -74.57
C ASP A 1227 -24.93 -82.75 -73.59
N GLY A 1228 -23.76 -82.13 -73.74
CA GLY A 1228 -23.40 -80.91 -73.00
C GLY A 1228 -23.15 -81.10 -71.50
N VAL A 1229 -23.22 -82.34 -71.01
CA VAL A 1229 -22.82 -82.70 -69.64
C VAL A 1229 -21.44 -83.32 -69.68
N LEU A 1230 -20.53 -82.73 -68.92
CA LEU A 1230 -19.17 -83.22 -68.70
C LEU A 1230 -19.15 -84.04 -67.41
N THR A 1231 -18.89 -85.35 -67.50
CA THR A 1231 -18.71 -86.20 -66.31
C THR A 1231 -17.21 -86.39 -66.08
N VAL A 1232 -16.75 -85.88 -64.95
CA VAL A 1232 -15.37 -85.97 -64.47
C VAL A 1232 -15.20 -87.28 -63.71
#